data_AF-A0A8H5ANH2-F1
#
_entry.id   AF-A0A8H5ANH2-F1
#
_cell.length_a   1.000
_cell.length_b   1.000
_cell.length_c   1.000
_cell.angle_alpha   90.00
_cell.angle_beta   90.00
_cell.angle_gamma   90.00
#
_symmetry.space_group_name_H-M   'P 1'
#
loop_
_entity.id
_entity.type
_entity.pdbx_description
1 polymer ?
#
loop_
_entity_poly.entity_id
_entity_poly.type
_entity_poly.pdbx_seq_one_letter_code
_entity_poly.pdbx_strand_id
1 'polypeptide(L)'
;MDTCSEAPSICSRDSIEDIWGPRTPYVHQWPTRVDHACDEEPEKWVQSACVLCSNGCGLDIGVKDGKVVGVRGRATDRVNKGRLGPKGLNGWKAIHSKERLTHPLIRRNGKLERATWDEAMDLIVKKSKQLVEKLTAHSIAFYTSGQLFLEEYYALALIGKAGLNTLHMDGNTRLCTATAAASMRESFGSDGQPGSYTDIDYTDCLFMVGHNMAATQTVLWSRVLDRLAGPTPPKLIVVDPRYSESASKATLHLAPKIGTNLALLNGIQHLMFKNGWINEAYVSKHVVGLEALRSTVEGYNPERVAEITGVPASKIEEAASILGQTPSLLSSALQGVYQSNQATASACQINNIHLLRGLIGKAGSGIFQMNGQPTAQNNRETGCDGEFPGFRNHQNAKHMQELADLWNINNIQVPHWNEPTHIHNMLTFMEKGSIRMVWVSGTNPLVSLPNLPKVRDVFTQPELFVICQDIYMTETASIADVVLPAAQWGEKTGCFTNVDRTVHLSHKAVEPPGEAKPDLEIFLDYSRRMEFKDKEDEPLTPWTEPEEVFEAWKRLSAGRPCDYTGMSYAKLTGGSGIQWPCNDQYPLGKERLFDDGVFFTDIDYCESYGHDLQTGVPYSEEYYKELRPAGRAILKTCDYIPPYEDPDHEYPLRLSTGRNVYHFHTRTKTGRTALQKACPEPEVRISEKDAETHDVKTGDMVVIKSRRGEVEMKVKVGKISQGQAFIPFHFGYWDTKDGRARAANELTITEWDPISKQPTFKSGAISIVKVPDNRPTAKERQSEALAKAEQNDASNSNVTESDLNNRERELETWLGETYESILLLRDITEQLLDHLVADSEAHSGVRILIQITKDTTKRLKPQVDKFGENQARGRHAAHTLRDSLFPKSDDTPSQLQVLEALRSLQVYLAHLRVGLEALNPVSQAIWDEEFFQAVSYAISQVKRMQDWVTTQIKVRAPQALLVPCKVD
;
A
#
# COMPACT_ATOMS: atom_id res chain seq x y z
N MET A 1 25.48 3.85 -32.31
CA MET A 1 24.79 2.65 -31.80
C MET A 1 24.63 2.82 -30.30
N ASP A 2 23.49 2.44 -29.74
CA ASP A 2 23.25 2.55 -28.30
C ASP A 2 23.97 1.38 -27.58
N THR A 3 25.14 1.68 -27.01
CA THR A 3 26.02 0.70 -26.33
C THR A 3 25.41 0.17 -25.03
N CYS A 4 24.29 0.75 -24.56
CA CYS A 4 23.58 0.27 -23.37
C CYS A 4 23.10 -1.18 -23.52
N SER A 5 22.77 -1.60 -24.75
CA SER A 5 22.26 -2.93 -25.08
C SER A 5 23.33 -4.04 -25.16
N GLU A 6 24.61 -3.66 -25.03
CA GLU A 6 25.74 -4.58 -24.98
C GLU A 6 26.00 -5.04 -23.55
N ALA A 7 26.43 -6.29 -23.40
CA ALA A 7 26.87 -6.79 -22.11
C ALA A 7 28.15 -6.04 -21.68
N PRO A 8 28.38 -5.82 -20.38
CA PRO A 8 29.63 -5.23 -19.92
C PRO A 8 30.84 -6.06 -20.36
N SER A 9 31.92 -5.39 -20.79
CA SER A 9 33.06 -6.05 -21.43
C SER A 9 33.89 -6.91 -20.48
N ILE A 10 33.97 -6.53 -19.21
CA ILE A 10 34.70 -7.21 -18.14
C ILE A 10 33.70 -7.61 -17.06
N CYS A 11 33.38 -8.90 -16.97
CA CYS A 11 32.46 -9.44 -15.98
C CYS A 11 33.10 -10.58 -15.19
N SER A 12 32.75 -10.69 -13.89
CA SER A 12 33.13 -11.85 -13.08
C SER A 12 32.44 -13.15 -13.52
N ARG A 13 31.30 -13.04 -14.23
CA ARG A 13 30.54 -14.15 -14.83
C ARG A 13 29.53 -13.62 -15.86
N ASP A 14 29.10 -14.49 -16.77
CA ASP A 14 27.89 -14.22 -17.55
C ASP A 14 26.65 -14.38 -16.65
N SER A 15 26.14 -13.25 -16.18
CA SER A 15 25.00 -13.24 -15.27
C SER A 15 23.65 -13.49 -15.92
N ILE A 16 23.57 -13.51 -17.25
CA ILE A 16 22.34 -13.88 -17.97
C ILE A 16 22.22 -15.40 -18.01
N GLU A 17 23.30 -16.10 -18.34
CA GLU A 17 23.32 -17.56 -18.43
C GLU A 17 23.47 -18.25 -17.07
N ASP A 18 24.36 -17.76 -16.20
CA ASP A 18 24.53 -18.27 -14.83
C ASP A 18 24.07 -17.22 -13.82
N ILE A 19 22.76 -17.17 -13.56
CA ILE A 19 22.11 -16.13 -12.72
C ILE A 19 22.70 -16.04 -11.30
N TRP A 20 22.99 -17.19 -10.67
CA TRP A 20 23.30 -17.27 -9.24
C TRP A 20 24.81 -17.44 -8.94
N GLY A 21 25.62 -17.74 -9.95
CA GLY A 21 27.06 -17.91 -9.81
C GLY A 21 27.44 -19.27 -9.19
N PRO A 22 28.76 -19.52 -9.04
CA PRO A 22 29.26 -20.73 -8.42
C PRO A 22 28.78 -20.87 -6.97
N ARG A 23 28.51 -22.11 -6.56
CA ARG A 23 28.07 -22.44 -5.19
C ARG A 23 29.19 -22.26 -4.20
N THR A 24 28.86 -21.73 -3.03
CA THR A 24 29.76 -21.64 -1.87
C THR A 24 29.08 -22.24 -0.64
N PRO A 25 29.02 -23.58 -0.54
CA PRO A 25 28.33 -24.28 0.54
C PRO A 25 28.81 -23.83 1.93
N TYR A 26 27.91 -23.74 2.90
CA TYR A 26 28.25 -23.29 4.24
C TYR A 26 27.30 -23.85 5.31
N VAL A 27 27.67 -23.66 6.58
CA VAL A 27 26.83 -23.99 7.74
C VAL A 27 26.17 -22.72 8.29
N HIS A 28 26.93 -21.85 8.96
CA HIS A 28 26.39 -20.68 9.66
C HIS A 28 26.91 -19.32 9.19
N GLN A 29 27.96 -19.28 8.38
CA GLN A 29 28.51 -18.03 7.86
C GLN A 29 28.62 -18.10 6.35
N TRP A 30 27.81 -17.29 5.67
CA TRP A 30 27.83 -17.24 4.21
C TRP A 30 29.15 -16.62 3.70
N PRO A 31 29.95 -17.35 2.89
CA PRO A 31 31.27 -16.89 2.44
C PRO A 31 31.17 -15.64 1.54
N THR A 32 32.24 -14.84 1.51
CA THR A 32 32.31 -13.67 0.63
C THR A 32 32.58 -14.09 -0.82
N ARG A 33 31.90 -13.44 -1.78
CA ARG A 33 32.17 -13.53 -3.22
C ARG A 33 31.90 -12.18 -3.86
N VAL A 34 32.90 -11.57 -4.47
CA VAL A 34 32.76 -10.25 -5.10
C VAL A 34 32.42 -10.40 -6.57
N ASP A 35 31.17 -10.12 -6.93
CA ASP A 35 30.73 -10.04 -8.32
C ASP A 35 30.96 -8.61 -8.85
N HIS A 36 31.43 -8.47 -10.09
CA HIS A 36 31.67 -7.18 -10.73
C HIS A 36 31.36 -7.21 -12.23
N ALA A 37 31.05 -6.05 -12.79
CA ALA A 37 30.81 -5.86 -14.21
C ALA A 37 31.20 -4.42 -14.61
N CYS A 38 32.16 -4.27 -15.52
CA CYS A 38 32.71 -2.99 -15.97
C CYS A 38 32.92 -3.01 -17.49
N ASP A 39 32.90 -1.84 -18.12
CA ASP A 39 33.35 -1.64 -19.50
C ASP A 39 34.83 -1.24 -19.58
N GLU A 40 35.30 -0.52 -18.56
CA GLU A 40 36.65 0.03 -18.44
C GLU A 40 37.10 -0.03 -16.98
N GLU A 41 38.41 0.05 -16.75
CA GLU A 41 38.97 0.17 -15.41
C GLU A 41 38.57 1.53 -14.78
N PRO A 42 37.90 1.57 -13.63
CA PRO A 42 37.49 2.82 -12.99
C PRO A 42 38.65 3.60 -12.35
N GLU A 43 38.57 4.93 -12.36
CA GLU A 43 39.52 5.82 -11.65
C GLU A 43 39.18 5.93 -10.16
N LYS A 44 37.88 5.82 -9.83
CA LYS A 44 37.38 5.83 -8.46
C LYS A 44 36.17 4.92 -8.29
N TRP A 45 35.96 4.50 -7.05
CA TRP A 45 34.80 3.70 -6.63
C TRP A 45 33.97 4.51 -5.62
N VAL A 46 32.69 4.71 -5.91
CA VAL A 46 31.77 5.49 -5.09
C VAL A 46 30.76 4.56 -4.43
N GLN A 47 30.64 4.62 -3.10
CA GLN A 47 29.76 3.74 -2.34
C GLN A 47 28.29 3.95 -2.70
N SER A 48 27.56 2.84 -2.82
CA SER A 48 26.11 2.82 -3.01
C SER A 48 25.52 1.47 -2.56
N ALA A 49 24.22 1.28 -2.79
CA ALA A 49 23.62 -0.04 -2.89
C ALA A 49 22.64 -0.10 -4.09
N CYS A 50 22.21 -1.30 -4.48
CA CYS A 50 21.38 -1.52 -5.67
C CYS A 50 19.91 -1.10 -5.47
N VAL A 51 19.38 -0.29 -6.40
CA VAL A 51 18.00 0.24 -6.38
C VAL A 51 17.04 -0.47 -7.35
N LEU A 52 17.17 -1.79 -7.51
CA LEU A 52 16.27 -2.58 -8.37
C LEU A 52 15.32 -3.44 -7.54
N CYS A 53 15.73 -4.58 -6.99
CA CYS A 53 14.87 -5.33 -6.08
C CYS A 53 15.06 -4.88 -4.62
N SER A 54 14.15 -5.29 -3.73
CA SER A 54 14.19 -5.00 -2.29
C SER A 54 15.30 -5.70 -1.50
N ASN A 55 16.19 -6.45 -2.16
CA ASN A 55 17.24 -7.15 -1.43
C ASN A 55 18.16 -6.17 -0.71
N GLY A 56 18.51 -5.04 -1.33
CA GLY A 56 19.43 -4.03 -0.76
C GLY A 56 20.90 -4.45 -0.83
N CYS A 57 21.39 -4.83 -2.01
CA CYS A 57 22.77 -5.29 -2.17
C CYS A 57 23.76 -4.11 -2.12
N GLY A 58 24.69 -4.09 -1.15
CA GLY A 58 25.79 -3.12 -1.12
C GLY A 58 26.73 -3.24 -2.32
N LEU A 59 27.07 -2.12 -2.95
CA LEU A 59 27.96 -2.08 -4.12
C LEU A 59 28.75 -0.76 -4.19
N ASP A 60 29.80 -0.74 -5.00
CA ASP A 60 30.45 0.50 -5.42
C ASP A 60 30.19 0.75 -6.91
N ILE A 61 30.03 2.03 -7.27
CA ILE A 61 29.91 2.54 -8.63
C ILE A 61 31.30 2.94 -9.12
N GLY A 62 31.77 2.33 -10.20
CA GLY A 62 33.03 2.68 -10.84
C GLY A 62 32.86 3.89 -11.75
N VAL A 63 33.68 4.92 -11.56
CA VAL A 63 33.63 6.17 -12.35
C VAL A 63 34.97 6.41 -13.03
N LYS A 64 34.92 6.86 -14.29
CA LYS A 64 36.05 7.33 -15.09
C LYS A 64 35.57 8.43 -16.04
N ASP A 65 36.36 9.49 -16.20
CA ASP A 65 36.00 10.63 -17.07
C ASP A 65 34.60 11.22 -16.79
N GLY A 66 34.20 11.24 -15.51
CA GLY A 66 32.89 11.72 -15.08
C GLY A 66 31.71 10.82 -15.46
N LYS A 67 31.96 9.59 -15.92
CA LYS A 67 30.93 8.62 -16.34
C LYS A 67 31.00 7.35 -15.52
N VAL A 68 29.84 6.71 -15.31
CA VAL A 68 29.78 5.36 -14.73
C VAL A 68 30.34 4.37 -15.75
N VAL A 69 31.36 3.60 -15.37
CA VAL A 69 31.98 2.58 -16.24
C VAL A 69 31.83 1.16 -15.70
N GLY A 70 31.26 0.99 -14.50
CA GLY A 70 31.04 -0.33 -13.94
C GLY A 70 30.49 -0.34 -12.53
N VAL A 71 30.31 -1.54 -11.98
CA VAL A 71 29.90 -1.80 -10.60
C VAL A 71 30.65 -3.00 -10.02
N ARG A 72 30.84 -3.01 -8.70
CA ARG A 72 31.29 -4.19 -7.94
C ARG A 72 30.53 -4.33 -6.64
N GLY A 73 30.23 -5.54 -6.20
CA GLY A 73 29.61 -5.74 -4.89
C GLY A 73 30.59 -5.48 -3.74
N ARG A 74 30.08 -5.02 -2.60
CA ARG A 74 30.89 -4.74 -1.40
C ARG A 74 31.05 -5.99 -0.54
N ALA A 75 32.28 -6.45 -0.37
CA ALA A 75 32.60 -7.64 0.45
C ALA A 75 32.18 -7.49 1.93
N THR A 76 32.31 -6.28 2.46
CA THR A 76 32.00 -5.94 3.86
C THR A 76 30.51 -5.93 4.17
N ASP A 77 29.66 -5.82 3.14
CA ASP A 77 28.23 -5.65 3.30
C ASP A 77 27.54 -6.89 3.91
N ARG A 78 26.64 -6.66 4.87
CA ARG A 78 25.92 -7.74 5.56
C ARG A 78 24.92 -8.48 4.66
N VAL A 79 24.34 -7.79 3.68
CA VAL A 79 23.24 -8.31 2.87
C VAL A 79 23.74 -9.24 1.79
N ASN A 80 24.70 -8.78 0.98
CA ASN A 80 25.13 -9.50 -0.22
C ASN A 80 26.53 -10.13 -0.15
N LYS A 81 27.38 -9.74 0.81
CA LYS A 81 28.76 -10.25 0.94
C LYS A 81 29.52 -10.22 -0.40
N GLY A 82 29.35 -9.12 -1.15
CA GLY A 82 29.96 -8.88 -2.46
C GLY A 82 29.17 -9.38 -3.68
N ARG A 83 28.08 -10.14 -3.51
CA ARG A 83 27.36 -10.74 -4.64
C ARG A 83 26.39 -9.78 -5.29
N LEU A 84 26.21 -9.89 -6.61
CA LEU A 84 25.24 -9.11 -7.37
C LEU A 84 24.46 -10.02 -8.31
N GLY A 85 23.16 -9.74 -8.47
CA GLY A 85 22.32 -10.43 -9.44
C GLY A 85 22.46 -9.85 -10.86
N PRO A 86 21.80 -10.46 -11.86
CA PRO A 86 21.91 -10.03 -13.27
C PRO A 86 21.50 -8.56 -13.46
N LYS A 87 20.42 -8.17 -12.78
CA LYS A 87 19.94 -6.79 -12.73
C LYS A 87 20.98 -5.82 -12.12
N GLY A 88 21.66 -6.22 -11.05
CA GLY A 88 22.69 -5.38 -10.43
C GLY A 88 23.92 -5.21 -11.30
N LEU A 89 24.34 -6.27 -12.00
CA LEU A 89 25.53 -6.26 -12.85
C LEU A 89 25.33 -5.54 -14.20
N ASN A 90 24.09 -5.45 -14.69
CA ASN A 90 23.80 -4.85 -16.00
C ASN A 90 23.01 -3.53 -15.92
N GLY A 91 22.25 -3.30 -14.84
CA GLY A 91 21.29 -2.20 -14.74
C GLY A 91 21.90 -0.80 -14.84
N TRP A 92 23.16 -0.65 -14.44
CA TRP A 92 23.88 0.62 -14.48
C TRP A 92 24.06 1.16 -15.90
N LYS A 93 24.10 0.30 -16.92
CA LYS A 93 24.22 0.70 -18.34
C LYS A 93 23.13 1.67 -18.78
N ALA A 94 21.92 1.51 -18.24
CA ALA A 94 20.78 2.36 -18.61
C ALA A 94 21.05 3.85 -18.31
N ILE A 95 21.97 4.18 -17.39
CA ILE A 95 22.30 5.57 -17.06
C ILE A 95 22.75 6.40 -18.27
N HIS A 96 23.38 5.75 -19.25
CA HIS A 96 23.92 6.36 -20.46
C HIS A 96 22.94 6.43 -21.63
N SER A 97 21.70 5.96 -21.44
CA SER A 97 20.72 5.94 -22.52
C SER A 97 20.44 7.37 -23.00
N LYS A 98 20.44 7.55 -24.32
CA LYS A 98 20.14 8.84 -24.96
C LYS A 98 18.65 9.22 -24.88
N GLU A 99 17.81 8.31 -24.41
CA GLU A 99 16.37 8.53 -24.23
C GLU A 99 16.02 9.15 -22.86
N ARG A 100 17.03 9.49 -22.05
CA ARG A 100 16.84 10.21 -20.78
C ARG A 100 16.16 11.55 -21.02
N LEU A 101 15.24 11.89 -20.10
CA LEU A 101 14.72 13.26 -20.00
C LEU A 101 15.84 14.18 -19.51
N THR A 102 16.02 15.32 -20.18
CA THR A 102 17.14 16.25 -19.93
C THR A 102 16.71 17.70 -19.69
N HIS A 103 15.43 18.02 -19.85
CA HIS A 103 14.87 19.34 -19.61
C HIS A 103 13.38 19.21 -19.34
N PRO A 104 12.76 20.16 -18.60
CA PRO A 104 11.31 20.21 -18.42
C PRO A 104 10.57 20.29 -19.76
N LEU A 105 9.40 19.66 -19.81
CA LEU A 105 8.47 19.76 -20.94
C LEU A 105 7.12 20.24 -20.44
N ILE A 106 6.47 21.11 -21.21
CA ILE A 106 5.08 21.54 -21.00
C ILE A 106 4.30 21.23 -22.26
N ARG A 107 3.10 20.66 -22.11
CA ARG A 107 2.19 20.44 -23.23
C ARG A 107 1.62 21.78 -23.68
N ARG A 108 1.84 22.15 -24.94
CA ARG A 108 1.33 23.37 -25.58
C ARG A 108 0.79 23.01 -26.96
N ASN A 109 -0.43 23.40 -27.26
CA ASN A 109 -1.10 23.08 -28.53
C ASN A 109 -1.08 21.57 -28.83
N GLY A 110 -1.31 20.77 -27.78
CA GLY A 110 -1.31 19.31 -27.84
C GLY A 110 0.08 18.65 -27.80
N LYS A 111 1.19 19.39 -27.92
CA LYS A 111 2.54 18.81 -28.01
C LYS A 111 3.37 19.10 -26.77
N LEU A 112 4.15 18.13 -26.31
CA LEU A 112 5.16 18.36 -25.29
C LEU A 112 6.34 19.15 -25.88
N GLU A 113 6.49 20.40 -25.46
CA GLU A 113 7.54 21.32 -25.89
C GLU A 113 8.50 21.60 -24.74
N ARG A 114 9.78 21.85 -25.07
CA ARG A 114 10.79 22.24 -24.07
C ARG A 114 10.36 23.50 -23.32
N ALA A 115 10.53 23.46 -22.01
CA ALA A 115 10.35 24.59 -21.11
C ALA A 115 11.58 24.73 -20.19
N THR A 116 11.71 25.90 -19.58
CA THR A 116 12.62 26.11 -18.46
C THR A 116 12.04 25.56 -17.17
N TRP A 117 12.88 25.35 -16.15
CA TRP A 117 12.43 24.97 -14.82
C TRP A 117 11.49 26.00 -14.19
N ASP A 118 11.77 27.29 -14.38
CA ASP A 118 10.93 28.36 -13.87
C ASP A 118 9.54 28.34 -14.52
N GLU A 119 9.45 28.23 -15.85
CA GLU A 119 8.15 28.12 -16.54
C GLU A 119 7.33 26.92 -16.05
N ALA A 120 7.97 25.75 -15.88
CA ALA A 120 7.29 24.54 -15.45
C ALA A 120 6.80 24.63 -13.99
N MET A 121 7.66 25.14 -13.09
CA MET A 121 7.29 25.29 -11.67
C MET A 121 6.28 26.41 -11.44
N ASP A 122 6.40 27.53 -12.14
CA ASP A 122 5.42 28.61 -12.03
C ASP A 122 4.03 28.16 -12.50
N LEU A 123 3.95 27.34 -13.55
CA LEU A 123 2.68 26.74 -13.98
C LEU A 123 2.11 25.80 -12.90
N ILE A 124 2.94 24.92 -12.33
CA ILE A 124 2.53 23.97 -11.29
C ILE A 124 2.05 24.69 -10.03
N VAL A 125 2.79 25.71 -9.58
CA VAL A 125 2.46 26.53 -8.40
C VAL A 125 1.19 27.33 -8.65
N LYS A 126 1.05 27.95 -9.84
CA LYS A 126 -0.16 28.68 -10.23
C LYS A 126 -1.38 27.77 -10.17
N LYS A 127 -1.33 26.58 -10.79
CA LYS A 127 -2.44 25.62 -10.79
C LYS A 127 -2.74 25.11 -9.38
N SER A 128 -1.70 24.85 -8.57
CA SER A 128 -1.86 24.46 -7.16
C SER A 128 -2.60 25.53 -6.35
N LYS A 129 -2.15 26.79 -6.41
CA LYS A 129 -2.77 27.92 -5.70
C LYS A 129 -4.23 28.13 -6.15
N GLN A 130 -4.50 28.06 -7.46
CA GLN A 130 -5.87 28.16 -8.00
C GLN A 130 -6.80 27.05 -7.47
N LEU A 131 -6.30 25.81 -7.39
CA LEU A 131 -7.08 24.66 -6.91
C LEU A 131 -7.33 24.73 -5.41
N VAL A 132 -6.33 25.13 -4.62
CA VAL A 132 -6.47 25.34 -3.18
C VAL A 132 -7.50 26.44 -2.88
N GLU A 133 -7.47 27.54 -3.65
CA GLU A 133 -8.40 28.66 -3.50
C GLU A 133 -9.84 28.30 -3.88
N LYS A 134 -10.05 27.62 -5.02
CA LYS A 134 -11.40 27.32 -5.54
C LYS A 134 -12.03 26.07 -4.93
N LEU A 135 -11.22 25.11 -4.48
CA LEU A 135 -11.66 23.88 -3.84
C LEU A 135 -11.04 23.81 -2.45
N THR A 136 -10.06 22.94 -2.27
CA THR A 136 -9.14 22.85 -1.12
C THR A 136 -7.90 22.09 -1.59
N ALA A 137 -6.90 21.91 -0.73
CA ALA A 137 -5.76 21.04 -1.01
C ALA A 137 -6.13 19.56 -1.28
N HIS A 138 -7.35 19.14 -0.96
CA HIS A 138 -7.88 17.80 -1.30
C HIS A 138 -8.22 17.66 -2.78
N SER A 139 -8.01 18.71 -3.58
CA SER A 139 -8.04 18.61 -5.04
C SER A 139 -6.68 18.24 -5.67
N ILE A 140 -5.63 18.15 -4.85
CA ILE A 140 -4.26 17.83 -5.25
C ILE A 140 -3.86 16.48 -4.66
N ALA A 141 -3.27 15.65 -5.51
CA ALA A 141 -2.92 14.28 -5.18
C ALA A 141 -1.47 13.95 -5.58
N PHE A 142 -0.78 13.18 -4.75
CA PHE A 142 0.57 12.67 -5.04
C PHE A 142 0.53 11.15 -5.21
N TYR A 143 1.03 10.68 -6.35
CA TYR A 143 1.22 9.26 -6.61
C TYR A 143 2.70 8.92 -6.80
N THR A 144 3.31 8.39 -5.74
CA THR A 144 4.76 8.15 -5.67
C THR A 144 5.14 6.69 -5.96
N SER A 145 6.37 6.31 -5.64
CA SER A 145 6.94 4.99 -5.90
C SER A 145 7.59 4.38 -4.65
N GLY A 146 8.08 3.14 -4.77
CA GLY A 146 9.03 2.54 -3.82
C GLY A 146 10.49 2.62 -4.29
N GLN A 147 10.84 3.67 -5.06
CA GLN A 147 12.15 3.82 -5.72
C GLN A 147 12.89 5.15 -5.44
N LEU A 148 12.32 6.08 -4.66
CA LEU A 148 12.99 7.30 -4.19
C LEU A 148 13.83 7.03 -2.94
N PHE A 149 14.60 8.02 -2.48
CA PHE A 149 15.37 7.94 -1.24
C PHE A 149 14.59 8.44 -0.03
N LEU A 150 15.05 8.06 1.16
CA LEU A 150 14.45 8.41 2.45
C LEU A 150 14.19 9.91 2.58
N GLU A 151 15.18 10.72 2.23
CA GLU A 151 15.15 12.18 2.32
C GLU A 151 14.07 12.75 1.40
N GLU A 152 13.94 12.19 0.20
CA GLU A 152 12.96 12.61 -0.81
C GLU A 152 11.53 12.29 -0.34
N TYR A 153 11.33 11.10 0.21
CA TYR A 153 10.02 10.75 0.78
C TYR A 153 9.70 11.60 2.02
N TYR A 154 10.66 11.80 2.92
CA TYR A 154 10.36 12.55 4.14
C TYR A 154 10.00 14.01 3.83
N ALA A 155 10.74 14.65 2.92
CA ALA A 155 10.40 15.99 2.44
C ALA A 155 9.01 16.03 1.79
N LEU A 156 8.69 15.05 0.92
CA LEU A 156 7.38 15.00 0.27
C LEU A 156 6.24 14.75 1.27
N ALA A 157 6.43 13.88 2.27
CA ALA A 157 5.45 13.64 3.33
C ALA A 157 5.15 14.92 4.12
N LEU A 158 6.19 15.70 4.45
CA LEU A 158 6.04 16.99 5.12
C LEU A 158 5.31 18.00 4.23
N ILE A 159 5.70 18.11 2.95
CA ILE A 159 5.06 19.02 1.98
C ILE A 159 3.58 18.68 1.80
N GLY A 160 3.23 17.40 1.64
CA GLY A 160 1.84 17.00 1.46
C GLY A 160 1.00 17.11 2.73
N LYS A 161 1.49 16.60 3.86
CA LYS A 161 0.69 16.48 5.10
C LYS A 161 0.74 17.71 6.00
N ALA A 162 1.82 18.48 5.99
CA ALA A 162 1.95 19.69 6.80
C ALA A 162 1.90 20.98 5.96
N GLY A 163 2.43 20.96 4.72
CA GLY A 163 2.40 22.13 3.83
C GLY A 163 1.05 22.32 3.15
N LEU A 164 0.57 21.30 2.44
CA LEU A 164 -0.73 21.31 1.77
C LEU A 164 -1.87 20.83 2.67
N ASN A 165 -1.56 20.05 3.71
CA ASN A 165 -2.55 19.40 4.57
C ASN A 165 -3.52 18.48 3.79
N THR A 166 -3.01 17.74 2.81
CA THR A 166 -3.81 16.78 2.01
C THR A 166 -3.66 15.35 2.51
N LEU A 167 -4.76 14.59 2.46
CA LEU A 167 -4.78 13.13 2.67
C LEU A 167 -4.48 12.32 1.40
N HIS A 168 -4.38 12.95 0.24
CA HIS A 168 -4.31 12.27 -1.05
C HIS A 168 -2.88 12.00 -1.47
N MET A 169 -2.21 11.16 -0.68
CA MET A 169 -0.88 10.66 -0.96
C MET A 169 -0.91 9.14 -0.92
N ASP A 170 -0.43 8.50 -1.98
CA ASP A 170 -0.22 7.06 -2.02
C ASP A 170 0.94 6.74 -2.97
N GLY A 171 1.42 5.50 -2.96
CA GLY A 171 2.50 5.06 -3.82
C GLY A 171 2.18 3.78 -4.57
N ASN A 172 3.00 3.44 -5.56
CA ASN A 172 2.94 2.11 -6.18
C ASN A 172 3.33 0.97 -5.18
N THR A 173 3.82 1.34 -3.99
CA THR A 173 3.95 0.46 -2.82
C THR A 173 2.60 -0.10 -2.38
N ARG A 174 1.48 0.63 -2.57
CA ARG A 174 0.11 0.11 -2.45
C ARG A 174 -0.12 -1.14 -3.28
N LEU A 175 0.43 -1.17 -4.49
CA LEU A 175 0.28 -2.27 -5.43
C LEU A 175 1.13 -3.49 -5.05
N CYS A 176 2.07 -3.35 -4.12
CA CYS A 176 3.15 -4.30 -3.91
C CYS A 176 3.29 -4.77 -2.45
N THR A 177 3.40 -3.86 -1.50
CA THR A 177 3.86 -4.11 -0.12
C THR A 177 2.86 -3.68 0.95
N ALA A 178 1.71 -3.11 0.60
CA ALA A 178 0.70 -2.71 1.57
C ALA A 178 0.18 -3.89 2.41
N THR A 179 0.02 -5.08 1.82
CA THR A 179 -0.34 -6.28 2.58
C THR A 179 0.74 -6.70 3.58
N ALA A 180 2.03 -6.50 3.24
CA ALA A 180 3.11 -6.76 4.18
C ALA A 180 2.98 -5.86 5.42
N ALA A 181 2.75 -4.56 5.20
CA ALA A 181 2.52 -3.57 6.27
C ALA A 181 1.31 -3.94 7.12
N ALA A 182 0.16 -4.16 6.47
CA ALA A 182 -1.08 -4.50 7.14
C ALA A 182 -0.91 -5.74 8.02
N SER A 183 -0.35 -6.83 7.49
CA SER A 183 -0.18 -8.06 8.27
C SER A 183 0.73 -7.89 9.51
N MET A 184 1.75 -7.03 9.43
CA MET A 184 2.64 -6.73 10.55
C MET A 184 1.91 -5.89 11.60
N ARG A 185 1.15 -4.87 11.21
CA ARG A 185 0.29 -4.11 12.11
C ARG A 185 -0.74 -4.99 12.81
N GLU A 186 -1.42 -5.85 12.05
CA GLU A 186 -2.47 -6.73 12.60
C GLU A 186 -1.92 -7.74 13.60
N SER A 187 -0.74 -8.33 13.36
CA SER A 187 -0.17 -9.35 14.24
C SER A 187 0.72 -8.80 15.37
N PHE A 188 1.47 -7.73 15.10
CA PHE A 188 2.55 -7.23 15.97
C PHE A 188 2.40 -5.78 16.39
N GLY A 189 1.32 -5.10 15.94
CA GLY A 189 0.97 -3.74 16.34
C GLY A 189 1.65 -2.63 15.53
N SER A 190 2.71 -2.93 14.77
CA SER A 190 3.34 -1.99 13.84
C SER A 190 4.12 -2.74 12.74
N ASP A 191 4.40 -2.08 11.63
CA ASP A 191 5.38 -2.54 10.66
C ASP A 191 6.78 -2.67 11.26
N GLY A 192 7.57 -3.58 10.69
CA GLY A 192 8.91 -3.91 11.15
C GLY A 192 9.16 -5.39 11.04
N GLN A 193 9.99 -5.76 10.05
CA GLN A 193 10.28 -7.16 9.75
C GLN A 193 11.01 -7.81 10.93
N PRO A 194 10.44 -8.86 11.57
CA PRO A 194 11.03 -9.44 12.78
C PRO A 194 12.32 -10.22 12.51
N GLY A 195 12.41 -10.83 11.32
CA GLY A 195 13.53 -11.66 10.92
C GLY A 195 14.77 -10.86 10.51
N SER A 196 15.88 -11.59 10.38
CA SER A 196 17.11 -11.11 9.77
C SER A 196 17.57 -12.02 8.64
N TYR A 197 18.23 -11.49 7.61
CA TYR A 197 18.73 -12.33 6.51
C TYR A 197 19.72 -13.39 7.01
N THR A 198 20.35 -13.16 8.16
CA THR A 198 21.17 -14.16 8.84
C THR A 198 20.38 -15.38 9.32
N ASP A 199 19.06 -15.30 9.45
CA ASP A 199 18.22 -16.46 9.80
C ASP A 199 18.27 -17.58 8.77
N ILE A 200 18.58 -17.27 7.50
CA ILE A 200 18.81 -18.31 6.48
C ILE A 200 19.99 -19.22 6.88
N ASP A 201 20.96 -18.70 7.61
CA ASP A 201 22.16 -19.43 8.00
C ASP A 201 21.91 -20.40 9.17
N TYR A 202 20.81 -20.24 9.88
CA TYR A 202 20.52 -21.00 11.10
C TYR A 202 19.25 -21.83 11.03
N THR A 203 18.33 -21.50 10.12
CA THR A 203 17.03 -22.15 10.07
C THR A 203 17.14 -23.64 9.71
N ASP A 204 16.24 -24.44 10.28
CA ASP A 204 16.01 -25.86 9.97
C ASP A 204 14.88 -26.04 8.96
N CYS A 205 14.01 -25.04 8.83
CA CYS A 205 12.92 -25.03 7.86
C CYS A 205 12.71 -23.64 7.27
N LEU A 206 12.79 -23.55 5.93
CA LEU A 206 12.41 -22.37 5.17
C LEU A 206 11.03 -22.59 4.53
N PHE A 207 10.06 -21.77 4.90
CA PHE A 207 8.69 -21.82 4.38
C PHE A 207 8.41 -20.63 3.47
N MET A 208 8.32 -20.87 2.17
CA MET A 208 8.11 -19.83 1.15
C MET A 208 6.68 -19.89 0.62
N VAL A 209 5.89 -18.84 0.86
CA VAL A 209 4.47 -18.78 0.46
C VAL A 209 4.25 -17.70 -0.59
N GLY A 210 3.83 -18.09 -1.79
CA GLY A 210 3.60 -17.14 -2.89
C GLY A 210 4.86 -16.35 -3.27
N HIS A 211 6.05 -16.92 -3.04
CA HIS A 211 7.33 -16.25 -3.25
C HIS A 211 8.26 -17.08 -4.14
N ASN A 212 8.43 -16.66 -5.39
CA ASN A 212 9.47 -17.19 -6.28
C ASN A 212 10.79 -16.41 -6.09
N MET A 213 11.47 -16.63 -4.96
CA MET A 213 12.70 -15.93 -4.58
C MET A 213 13.78 -16.02 -5.66
N ALA A 214 13.85 -17.15 -6.37
CA ALA A 214 14.79 -17.37 -7.46
C ALA A 214 14.72 -16.30 -8.57
N ALA A 215 13.52 -15.77 -8.86
CA ALA A 215 13.32 -14.71 -9.87
C ALA A 215 13.24 -13.31 -9.27
N THR A 216 12.80 -13.17 -8.01
CA THR A 216 12.54 -11.86 -7.40
C THR A 216 13.69 -11.34 -6.54
N GLN A 217 14.48 -12.23 -5.93
CA GLN A 217 15.57 -11.91 -4.99
C GLN A 217 16.79 -12.80 -5.24
N THR A 218 17.36 -12.73 -6.45
CA THR A 218 18.45 -13.62 -6.91
C THR A 218 19.64 -13.76 -5.96
N VAL A 219 20.03 -12.70 -5.25
CA VAL A 219 21.16 -12.74 -4.29
C VAL A 219 20.75 -13.48 -3.01
N LEU A 220 19.57 -13.19 -2.45
CA LEU A 220 19.03 -13.93 -1.31
C LEU A 220 18.85 -15.41 -1.64
N TRP A 221 18.33 -15.70 -2.84
CA TRP A 221 18.21 -17.07 -3.32
C TRP A 221 19.57 -17.76 -3.47
N SER A 222 20.62 -17.02 -3.86
CA SER A 222 21.98 -17.58 -3.90
C SER A 222 22.45 -18.02 -2.52
N ARG A 223 22.10 -17.27 -1.46
CA ARG A 223 22.35 -17.65 -0.06
C ARG A 223 21.58 -18.91 0.33
N VAL A 224 20.30 -18.99 -0.03
CA VAL A 224 19.48 -20.21 0.19
C VAL A 224 20.06 -21.42 -0.52
N LEU A 225 20.43 -21.29 -1.81
CA LEU A 225 21.05 -22.37 -2.57
C LEU A 225 22.38 -22.83 -1.96
N ASP A 226 23.20 -21.91 -1.47
CA ASP A 226 24.45 -22.23 -0.79
C ASP A 226 24.21 -22.93 0.56
N ARG A 227 23.15 -22.53 1.28
CA ARG A 227 22.72 -23.19 2.52
C ARG A 227 22.22 -24.61 2.26
N LEU A 228 21.45 -24.81 1.19
CA LEU A 228 20.95 -26.12 0.75
C LEU A 228 22.06 -27.04 0.24
N ALA A 229 23.15 -26.49 -0.30
CA ALA A 229 24.32 -27.25 -0.72
C ALA A 229 25.28 -27.57 0.45
N GLY A 230 25.07 -26.95 1.61
CA GLY A 230 25.84 -27.18 2.83
C GLY A 230 25.59 -28.55 3.48
N PRO A 231 26.35 -28.90 4.52
CA PRO A 231 26.28 -30.23 5.14
C PRO A 231 25.00 -30.49 5.95
N THR A 232 24.24 -29.46 6.31
CA THR A 232 23.04 -29.56 7.16
C THR A 232 21.85 -28.80 6.56
N PRO A 233 21.40 -29.12 5.33
CA PRO A 233 20.44 -28.29 4.62
C PRO A 233 19.07 -28.22 5.33
N PRO A 234 18.42 -27.04 5.40
CA PRO A 234 17.07 -26.93 5.93
C PRO A 234 16.07 -27.65 5.03
N LYS A 235 14.93 -28.05 5.61
CA LYS A 235 13.75 -28.39 4.81
C LYS A 235 13.22 -27.15 4.11
N LEU A 236 12.97 -27.24 2.80
CA LEU A 236 12.39 -26.15 2.03
C LEU A 236 10.96 -26.51 1.62
N ILE A 237 9.98 -25.75 2.12
CA ILE A 237 8.58 -25.85 1.70
C ILE A 237 8.26 -24.67 0.80
N VAL A 238 7.74 -24.93 -0.40
CA VAL A 238 7.33 -23.89 -1.36
C VAL A 238 5.85 -24.02 -1.67
N VAL A 239 5.10 -22.94 -1.47
CA VAL A 239 3.70 -22.79 -1.89
C VAL A 239 3.67 -21.85 -3.10
N ASP A 240 3.52 -22.42 -4.30
CA ASP A 240 3.43 -21.67 -5.56
C ASP A 240 2.59 -22.49 -6.56
N PRO A 241 1.53 -21.94 -7.18
CA PRO A 241 0.78 -22.66 -8.22
C PRO A 241 1.65 -23.09 -9.42
N ARG A 242 2.82 -22.46 -9.61
CA ARG A 242 3.78 -22.79 -10.66
C ARG A 242 4.90 -23.66 -10.13
N TYR A 243 5.41 -24.55 -10.98
CA TYR A 243 6.66 -25.26 -10.73
C TYR A 243 7.85 -24.35 -11.09
N SER A 244 8.14 -23.41 -10.19
CA SER A 244 9.20 -22.41 -10.34
C SER A 244 10.59 -22.96 -10.00
N GLU A 245 11.65 -22.18 -10.29
CA GLU A 245 13.02 -22.54 -9.88
C GLU A 245 13.19 -22.58 -8.34
N SER A 246 12.32 -21.92 -7.59
CA SER A 246 12.27 -22.08 -6.14
C SER A 246 11.64 -23.43 -5.78
N ALA A 247 10.53 -23.80 -6.43
CA ALA A 247 9.84 -25.07 -6.21
C ALA A 247 10.68 -26.29 -6.62
N SER A 248 11.56 -26.16 -7.63
CA SER A 248 12.43 -27.26 -8.09
C SER A 248 13.49 -27.67 -7.06
N LYS A 249 13.72 -26.85 -6.03
CA LYS A 249 14.62 -27.15 -4.91
C LYS A 249 13.89 -27.52 -3.62
N ALA A 250 12.55 -27.49 -3.63
CA ALA A 250 11.76 -27.72 -2.44
C ALA A 250 11.83 -29.20 -2.00
N THR A 251 11.94 -29.41 -0.69
CA THR A 251 11.62 -30.68 -0.06
C THR A 251 10.15 -31.02 -0.28
N LEU A 252 9.27 -30.01 -0.17
CA LEU A 252 7.83 -30.15 -0.40
C LEU A 252 7.30 -28.96 -1.21
N HIS A 253 6.68 -29.25 -2.35
CA HIS A 253 5.97 -28.26 -3.17
C HIS A 253 4.45 -28.46 -3.06
N LEU A 254 3.78 -27.41 -2.60
CA LEU A 254 2.32 -27.27 -2.56
C LEU A 254 1.90 -26.34 -3.72
N ALA A 255 1.03 -26.84 -4.59
CA ALA A 255 0.57 -26.11 -5.78
C ALA A 255 -0.93 -25.80 -5.69
N PRO A 256 -1.35 -24.88 -4.81
CA PRO A 256 -2.77 -24.55 -4.67
C PRO A 256 -3.31 -23.86 -5.93
N LYS A 257 -4.62 -23.97 -6.16
CA LYS A 257 -5.36 -23.11 -7.07
C LYS A 257 -5.15 -21.65 -6.66
N ILE A 258 -4.91 -20.77 -7.64
CA ILE A 258 -4.81 -19.33 -7.43
C ILE A 258 -6.02 -18.82 -6.62
N GLY A 259 -5.77 -18.02 -5.59
CA GLY A 259 -6.82 -17.47 -4.73
C GLY A 259 -7.15 -18.27 -3.46
N THR A 260 -6.54 -19.44 -3.25
CA THR A 260 -6.91 -20.37 -2.15
C THR A 260 -5.91 -20.44 -0.99
N ASN A 261 -5.01 -19.47 -0.87
CA ASN A 261 -3.95 -19.44 0.15
C ASN A 261 -4.50 -19.56 1.58
N LEU A 262 -5.56 -18.80 1.91
CA LEU A 262 -6.13 -18.78 3.26
C LEU A 262 -6.64 -20.16 3.68
N ALA A 263 -7.36 -20.86 2.80
CA ALA A 263 -7.85 -22.22 3.08
C ALA A 263 -6.71 -23.20 3.37
N LEU A 264 -5.62 -23.13 2.58
CA LEU A 264 -4.43 -23.96 2.80
C LEU A 264 -3.79 -23.69 4.17
N LEU A 265 -3.61 -22.41 4.52
CA LEU A 265 -2.95 -22.00 5.75
C LEU A 265 -3.82 -22.29 6.99
N ASN A 266 -5.15 -22.15 6.88
CA ASN A 266 -6.09 -22.57 7.92
C ASN A 266 -6.04 -24.10 8.11
N GLY A 267 -5.94 -24.88 7.03
CA GLY A 267 -5.77 -26.33 7.09
C GLY A 267 -4.48 -26.79 7.79
N ILE A 268 -3.37 -26.09 7.54
CA ILE A 268 -2.10 -26.36 8.24
C ILE A 268 -2.27 -26.11 9.75
N GLN A 269 -2.86 -24.98 10.12
CA GLN A 269 -3.07 -24.63 11.53
C GLN A 269 -4.07 -25.55 12.22
N HIS A 270 -5.15 -25.97 11.53
CA HIS A 270 -6.08 -27.00 12.00
C HIS A 270 -5.33 -28.25 12.47
N LEU A 271 -4.39 -28.75 11.64
CA LEU A 271 -3.57 -29.90 11.97
C LEU A 271 -2.58 -29.63 13.11
N MET A 272 -2.06 -28.41 13.25
CA MET A 272 -1.23 -28.05 14.39
C MET A 272 -2.02 -28.12 15.71
N PHE A 273 -3.26 -27.63 15.74
CA PHE A 273 -4.15 -27.78 16.91
C PHE A 273 -4.50 -29.25 17.16
N LYS A 274 -4.92 -29.99 16.13
CA LYS A 274 -5.34 -31.39 16.23
C LYS A 274 -4.23 -32.30 16.79
N ASN A 275 -2.98 -32.05 16.41
CA ASN A 275 -1.84 -32.88 16.81
C ASN A 275 -1.08 -32.35 18.04
N GLY A 276 -1.54 -31.26 18.67
CA GLY A 276 -0.88 -30.68 19.84
C GLY A 276 0.50 -30.07 19.55
N TRP A 277 0.73 -29.56 18.34
CA TRP A 277 1.99 -28.94 17.93
C TRP A 277 2.09 -27.46 18.30
N ILE A 278 1.42 -27.05 19.38
CA ILE A 278 1.40 -25.66 19.84
C ILE A 278 2.32 -25.52 21.05
N ASN A 279 3.08 -24.43 21.09
CA ASN A 279 3.89 -24.07 22.24
C ASN A 279 3.01 -23.34 23.27
N GLU A 280 2.27 -24.11 24.07
CA GLU A 280 1.31 -23.59 25.05
C GLU A 280 1.95 -22.61 26.05
N ALA A 281 3.20 -22.88 26.47
CA ALA A 281 3.92 -22.00 27.39
C ALA A 281 4.25 -20.63 26.77
N TYR A 282 4.61 -20.60 25.49
CA TYR A 282 4.85 -19.34 24.79
C TYR A 282 3.54 -18.59 24.53
N VAL A 283 2.52 -19.28 24.01
CA VAL A 283 1.25 -18.67 23.60
C VAL A 283 0.53 -18.07 24.80
N SER A 284 0.44 -18.79 25.92
CA SER A 284 -0.21 -18.28 27.15
C SER A 284 0.41 -16.99 27.68
N LYS A 285 1.71 -16.77 27.45
CA LYS A 285 2.45 -15.60 27.94
C LYS A 285 2.50 -14.45 26.93
N HIS A 286 2.66 -14.75 25.64
CA HIS A 286 3.07 -13.76 24.63
C HIS A 286 2.01 -13.49 23.56
N VAL A 287 0.85 -14.15 23.63
CA VAL A 287 -0.14 -14.12 22.54
C VAL A 287 -1.57 -13.96 23.06
N VAL A 288 -2.42 -13.26 22.28
CA VAL A 288 -3.88 -13.21 22.44
C VAL A 288 -4.60 -13.76 21.21
N GLY A 289 -5.87 -14.14 21.34
CA GLY A 289 -6.70 -14.59 20.21
C GLY A 289 -6.66 -16.10 19.89
N LEU A 290 -6.05 -16.91 20.76
CA LEU A 290 -5.89 -18.36 20.52
C LEU A 290 -7.21 -19.10 20.29
N GLU A 291 -8.22 -18.83 21.13
CA GLU A 291 -9.50 -19.56 21.06
C GLU A 291 -10.30 -19.18 19.82
N ALA A 292 -10.30 -17.90 19.43
CA ALA A 292 -10.93 -17.45 18.20
C ALA A 292 -10.29 -18.13 16.97
N LEU A 293 -8.96 -18.22 16.93
CA LEU A 293 -8.26 -18.93 15.87
C LEU A 293 -8.61 -20.42 15.85
N ARG A 294 -8.59 -21.09 17.02
CA ARG A 294 -8.95 -22.51 17.17
C ARG A 294 -10.34 -22.78 16.60
N SER A 295 -11.32 -21.96 16.98
CA SER A 295 -12.70 -22.09 16.53
C SER A 295 -12.83 -21.93 15.02
N THR A 296 -12.17 -20.93 14.42
CA THR A 296 -12.22 -20.74 12.96
C THR A 296 -11.57 -21.90 12.20
N VAL A 297 -10.38 -22.36 12.63
CA VAL A 297 -9.66 -23.40 11.86
C VAL A 297 -10.22 -24.81 12.08
N GLU A 298 -11.09 -25.04 13.06
CA GLU A 298 -11.71 -26.35 13.34
C GLU A 298 -12.37 -26.96 12.09
N GLY A 299 -13.02 -26.12 11.26
CA GLY A 299 -13.70 -26.56 10.04
C GLY A 299 -12.79 -26.92 8.85
N TYR A 300 -11.47 -26.76 8.95
CA TYR A 300 -10.52 -26.91 7.83
C TYR A 300 -9.77 -28.23 7.87
N ASN A 301 -10.50 -29.35 7.87
CA ASN A 301 -9.88 -30.68 7.74
C ASN A 301 -9.18 -30.86 6.37
N PRO A 302 -8.20 -31.77 6.27
CA PRO A 302 -7.40 -31.94 5.05
C PRO A 302 -8.22 -32.22 3.79
N GLU A 303 -9.32 -32.96 3.88
CA GLU A 303 -10.19 -33.31 2.75
C GLU A 303 -10.88 -32.07 2.19
N ARG A 304 -11.50 -31.25 3.05
CA ARG A 304 -12.12 -29.98 2.66
C ARG A 304 -11.11 -29.01 2.06
N VAL A 305 -9.92 -28.93 2.67
CA VAL A 305 -8.85 -28.05 2.17
C VAL A 305 -8.35 -28.53 0.81
N ALA A 306 -8.26 -29.85 0.59
CA ALA A 306 -7.88 -30.42 -0.69
C ALA A 306 -8.92 -30.12 -1.79
N GLU A 307 -10.21 -30.15 -1.47
CA GLU A 307 -11.28 -29.77 -2.40
C GLU A 307 -11.15 -28.30 -2.86
N ILE A 308 -11.02 -27.39 -1.89
CA ILE A 308 -10.88 -25.95 -2.15
C ILE A 308 -9.61 -25.67 -2.94
N THR A 309 -8.46 -26.12 -2.42
CA THR A 309 -7.14 -25.72 -2.90
C THR A 309 -6.64 -26.55 -4.08
N GLY A 310 -7.17 -27.76 -4.30
CA GLY A 310 -6.60 -28.74 -5.22
C GLY A 310 -5.27 -29.36 -4.77
N VAL A 311 -4.78 -29.05 -3.56
CA VAL A 311 -3.58 -29.67 -2.99
C VAL A 311 -3.97 -31.00 -2.34
N PRO A 312 -3.28 -32.12 -2.63
CA PRO A 312 -3.58 -33.41 -2.00
C PRO A 312 -3.51 -33.34 -0.46
N ALA A 313 -4.49 -33.93 0.22
CA ALA A 313 -4.57 -33.97 1.69
C ALA A 313 -3.26 -34.47 2.34
N SER A 314 -2.65 -35.51 1.78
CA SER A 314 -1.37 -36.05 2.26
C SER A 314 -0.22 -35.05 2.26
N LYS A 315 -0.16 -34.13 1.27
CA LYS A 315 0.84 -33.07 1.24
C LYS A 315 0.54 -31.97 2.26
N ILE A 316 -0.73 -31.70 2.54
CA ILE A 316 -1.14 -30.74 3.58
C ILE A 316 -0.72 -31.27 4.96
N GLU A 317 -0.94 -32.57 5.20
CA GLU A 317 -0.50 -33.26 6.42
C GLU A 317 1.01 -33.27 6.57
N GLU A 318 1.74 -33.56 5.50
CA GLU A 318 3.21 -33.52 5.50
C GLU A 318 3.74 -32.11 5.81
N ALA A 319 3.16 -31.07 5.21
CA ALA A 319 3.52 -29.68 5.48
C ALA A 319 3.28 -29.31 6.94
N ALA A 320 2.09 -29.64 7.47
CA ALA A 320 1.76 -29.36 8.88
C ALA A 320 2.69 -30.12 9.84
N SER A 321 3.06 -31.36 9.52
CA SER A 321 4.01 -32.17 10.29
C SER A 321 5.40 -31.53 10.34
N ILE A 322 5.91 -31.05 9.21
CA ILE A 322 7.21 -30.35 9.16
C ILE A 322 7.15 -29.04 9.97
N LEU A 323 6.15 -28.21 9.72
CA LEU A 323 6.02 -26.88 10.36
C LEU A 323 5.73 -26.98 11.86
N GLY A 324 4.94 -27.97 12.28
CA GLY A 324 4.59 -28.22 13.68
C GLY A 324 5.73 -28.78 14.52
N GLN A 325 6.75 -29.38 13.90
CA GLN A 325 7.83 -30.08 14.61
C GLN A 325 9.22 -29.48 14.39
N THR A 326 9.39 -28.56 13.44
CA THR A 326 10.70 -27.94 13.19
C THR A 326 11.22 -27.17 14.44
N PRO A 327 12.52 -27.26 14.78
CA PRO A 327 13.12 -26.52 15.88
C PRO A 327 13.24 -25.01 15.62
N SER A 328 13.44 -24.63 14.35
CA SER A 328 13.50 -23.25 13.89
C SER A 328 12.78 -23.09 12.54
N LEU A 329 12.21 -21.92 12.31
CA LEU A 329 11.37 -21.65 11.13
C LEU A 329 11.61 -20.25 10.61
N LEU A 330 12.04 -20.13 9.36
CA LEU A 330 12.06 -18.87 8.63
C LEU A 330 10.95 -18.90 7.58
N SER A 331 10.02 -17.95 7.62
CA SER A 331 9.00 -17.82 6.58
C SER A 331 9.25 -16.62 5.69
N SER A 332 8.88 -16.74 4.42
CA SER A 332 8.91 -15.64 3.47
C SER A 332 7.67 -15.63 2.59
N ALA A 333 7.03 -14.47 2.45
CA ALA A 333 5.89 -14.25 1.57
C ALA A 333 6.14 -13.09 0.60
N LEU A 334 5.50 -13.11 -0.57
CA LEU A 334 5.55 -12.02 -1.55
C LEU A 334 4.24 -11.97 -2.36
N GLN A 335 4.29 -11.58 -3.64
CA GLN A 335 3.12 -11.18 -4.43
C GLN A 335 2.13 -12.31 -4.72
N GLY A 336 2.51 -13.58 -4.57
CA GLY A 336 1.56 -14.69 -4.65
C GLY A 336 0.59 -14.75 -3.46
N VAL A 337 0.91 -14.05 -2.36
CA VAL A 337 0.01 -13.79 -1.23
C VAL A 337 -0.60 -12.39 -1.36
N TYR A 338 0.22 -11.35 -1.52
CA TYR A 338 -0.23 -9.95 -1.39
C TYR A 338 -1.17 -9.45 -2.48
N GLN A 339 -1.07 -10.04 -3.67
CA GLN A 339 -1.93 -9.69 -4.80
C GLN A 339 -2.95 -10.80 -5.08
N SER A 340 -3.20 -11.69 -4.12
CA SER A 340 -4.16 -12.78 -4.23
C SER A 340 -5.42 -12.49 -3.40
N ASN A 341 -6.44 -13.32 -3.55
CA ASN A 341 -7.64 -13.28 -2.72
C ASN A 341 -7.31 -13.38 -1.21
N GLN A 342 -7.99 -12.59 -0.38
CA GLN A 342 -7.82 -12.47 1.07
C GLN A 342 -6.34 -12.35 1.51
N ALA A 343 -5.66 -11.35 0.93
CA ALA A 343 -4.22 -11.18 1.01
C ALA A 343 -3.73 -10.95 2.45
N THR A 344 -4.33 -9.99 3.17
CA THR A 344 -3.92 -9.65 4.55
C THR A 344 -4.20 -10.81 5.49
N ALA A 345 -5.37 -11.43 5.38
CA ALA A 345 -5.71 -12.60 6.18
C ALA A 345 -4.73 -13.77 5.98
N SER A 346 -4.38 -14.07 4.73
CA SER A 346 -3.39 -15.11 4.40
C SER A 346 -2.01 -14.77 4.96
N ALA A 347 -1.56 -13.52 4.85
CA ALA A 347 -0.30 -13.08 5.41
C ALA A 347 -0.26 -13.20 6.95
N CYS A 348 -1.36 -12.86 7.64
CA CYS A 348 -1.49 -13.08 9.08
C CYS A 348 -1.46 -14.56 9.47
N GLN A 349 -2.00 -15.48 8.65
CA GLN A 349 -1.90 -16.91 8.94
C GLN A 349 -0.45 -17.43 8.90
N ILE A 350 0.41 -16.83 8.06
CA ILE A 350 1.85 -17.13 8.09
C ILE A 350 2.45 -16.67 9.42
N ASN A 351 2.09 -15.47 9.89
CA ASN A 351 2.53 -14.96 11.19
C ASN A 351 2.04 -15.87 12.35
N ASN A 352 0.79 -16.33 12.29
CA ASN A 352 0.19 -17.21 13.30
C ASN A 352 0.97 -18.51 13.47
N ILE A 353 1.45 -19.14 12.39
CA ILE A 353 2.24 -20.38 12.47
C ILE A 353 3.49 -20.18 13.34
N HIS A 354 4.17 -19.03 13.21
CA HIS A 354 5.32 -18.70 14.07
C HIS A 354 4.91 -18.43 15.52
N LEU A 355 3.83 -17.69 15.72
CA LEU A 355 3.32 -17.35 17.06
C LEU A 355 2.86 -18.59 17.83
N LEU A 356 2.17 -19.53 17.17
CA LEU A 356 1.76 -20.81 17.75
C LEU A 356 2.95 -21.67 18.18
N ARG A 357 4.11 -21.51 17.54
CA ARG A 357 5.35 -22.25 17.87
C ARG A 357 6.32 -21.49 18.78
N GLY A 358 6.16 -20.16 18.91
CA GLY A 358 7.15 -19.31 19.57
C GLY A 358 8.49 -19.22 18.82
N LEU A 359 8.43 -19.31 17.49
CA LEU A 359 9.58 -19.27 16.57
C LEU A 359 9.72 -17.88 15.92
N ILE A 360 10.00 -16.89 16.76
CA ILE A 360 10.26 -15.49 16.39
C ILE A 360 11.29 -14.90 17.35
N GLY A 361 12.05 -13.89 16.91
CA GLY A 361 13.06 -13.21 17.73
C GLY A 361 14.29 -14.05 18.05
N LYS A 362 14.51 -15.17 17.36
CA LYS A 362 15.61 -16.13 17.62
C LYS A 362 16.36 -16.45 16.33
N ALA A 363 17.62 -16.85 16.43
CA ALA A 363 18.40 -17.27 15.27
C ALA A 363 17.68 -18.40 14.50
N GLY A 364 17.54 -18.23 13.19
CA GLY A 364 16.85 -19.17 12.31
C GLY A 364 15.33 -19.09 12.37
N SER A 365 14.80 -18.17 13.17
CA SER A 365 13.36 -18.05 13.47
C SER A 365 12.86 -16.62 13.29
N GLY A 366 12.20 -16.37 12.16
CA GLY A 366 11.76 -15.04 11.78
C GLY A 366 10.78 -15.06 10.61
N ILE A 367 10.20 -13.90 10.33
CA ILE A 367 9.23 -13.73 9.25
C ILE A 367 9.73 -12.62 8.33
N PHE A 368 9.67 -12.89 7.04
CA PHE A 368 9.84 -11.90 5.99
C PHE A 368 8.57 -11.73 5.20
N GLN A 369 7.78 -10.73 5.58
CA GLN A 369 6.75 -10.20 4.70
C GLN A 369 7.43 -9.30 3.67
N MET A 370 7.84 -9.87 2.54
CA MET A 370 8.88 -9.27 1.70
C MET A 370 8.45 -7.98 1.01
N ASN A 371 9.38 -7.05 0.89
CA ASN A 371 9.21 -5.93 -0.03
C ASN A 371 9.46 -6.38 -1.49
N GLY A 372 8.86 -5.70 -2.47
CA GLY A 372 9.13 -5.96 -3.89
C GLY A 372 10.06 -4.95 -4.54
N GLN A 373 10.20 -3.77 -3.95
CA GLN A 373 10.87 -2.57 -4.45
C GLN A 373 12.00 -2.15 -3.50
N PRO A 374 13.05 -1.47 -4.00
CA PRO A 374 14.30 -1.26 -3.28
C PRO A 374 14.13 -0.43 -2.01
N THR A 375 13.28 0.59 -2.04
CA THR A 375 13.12 1.59 -0.98
C THR A 375 11.67 1.68 -0.49
N ALA A 376 10.87 0.64 -0.77
CA ALA A 376 9.49 0.55 -0.28
C ALA A 376 9.42 0.60 1.25
N GLN A 377 10.48 0.19 1.97
CA GLN A 377 10.53 0.36 3.41
C GLN A 377 10.54 1.84 3.81
N ASN A 378 11.39 2.68 3.20
CA ASN A 378 11.41 4.11 3.51
C ASN A 378 10.09 4.80 3.19
N ASN A 379 9.47 4.43 2.07
CA ASN A 379 8.17 5.00 1.70
C ASN A 379 7.10 4.78 2.81
N ARG A 380 7.12 3.61 3.46
CA ARG A 380 6.24 3.28 4.61
C ARG A 380 6.71 3.92 5.92
N GLU A 381 8.03 3.97 6.15
CA GLU A 381 8.59 4.63 7.33
C GLU A 381 8.20 6.11 7.38
N THR A 382 8.35 6.82 6.26
CA THR A 382 8.12 8.27 6.18
C THR A 382 6.65 8.64 5.95
N GLY A 383 5.77 7.67 5.70
CA GLY A 383 4.35 7.92 5.46
C GLY A 383 4.00 8.43 4.05
N CYS A 384 4.88 8.24 3.08
CA CYS A 384 4.60 8.57 1.67
C CYS A 384 3.82 7.49 0.93
N ASP A 385 3.56 6.35 1.57
CA ASP A 385 2.54 5.37 1.16
C ASP A 385 1.13 5.78 1.59
N GLY A 386 0.99 6.95 2.21
CA GLY A 386 -0.25 7.48 2.76
C GLY A 386 -0.28 7.45 4.28
N GLU A 387 0.42 6.52 4.93
CA GLU A 387 0.43 6.36 6.40
C GLU A 387 1.17 7.52 7.10
N PHE A 388 1.20 7.56 8.43
CA PHE A 388 1.90 8.64 9.13
C PHE A 388 3.36 8.30 9.48
N PRO A 389 4.30 9.25 9.31
CA PRO A 389 5.72 9.03 9.52
C PRO A 389 6.05 8.45 10.90
N GLY A 390 7.04 7.56 10.96
CA GLY A 390 7.46 6.90 12.20
C GLY A 390 6.45 5.90 12.73
N PHE A 391 5.63 5.32 11.84
CA PHE A 391 4.59 4.34 12.16
C PHE A 391 3.60 4.85 13.22
N ARG A 392 3.09 6.07 13.01
CA ARG A 392 2.15 6.71 13.94
C ARG A 392 0.71 6.34 13.60
N ASN A 393 -0.07 6.01 14.63
CA ASN A 393 -1.51 5.76 14.50
C ASN A 393 -2.30 7.06 14.37
N HIS A 394 -3.00 7.24 13.25
CA HIS A 394 -3.84 8.42 12.96
C HIS A 394 -5.00 8.62 13.96
N GLN A 395 -5.43 7.57 14.65
CA GLN A 395 -6.48 7.61 15.67
C GLN A 395 -5.94 7.96 17.06
N ASN A 396 -4.62 7.89 17.26
CA ASN A 396 -4.01 8.20 18.55
C ASN A 396 -3.70 9.71 18.62
N ALA A 397 -4.48 10.43 19.41
CA ALA A 397 -4.34 11.89 19.56
C ALA A 397 -2.95 12.31 20.06
N LYS A 398 -2.28 11.50 20.89
CA LYS A 398 -0.92 11.78 21.35
C LYS A 398 0.07 11.68 20.19
N HIS A 399 -0.04 10.66 19.34
CA HIS A 399 0.82 10.54 18.16
C HIS A 399 0.65 11.72 17.19
N MET A 400 -0.58 12.18 16.98
CA MET A 400 -0.84 13.31 16.07
C MET A 400 -0.35 14.64 16.66
N GLN A 401 -0.50 14.84 17.97
CA GLN A 401 0.09 15.99 18.66
C GLN A 401 1.63 15.97 18.61
N GLU A 402 2.26 14.82 18.86
CA GLU A 402 3.71 14.66 18.73
C GLU A 402 4.19 15.02 17.31
N LEU A 403 3.44 14.60 16.29
CA LEU A 403 3.76 14.90 14.91
C LEU A 403 3.61 16.39 14.60
N ALA A 404 2.55 17.04 15.08
CA ALA A 404 2.35 18.48 14.95
C ALA A 404 3.48 19.27 15.63
N ASP A 405 3.92 18.84 16.82
CA ASP A 405 5.02 19.47 17.55
C ASP A 405 6.36 19.30 16.81
N LEU A 406 6.64 18.11 16.28
CA LEU A 406 7.86 17.83 15.50
C LEU A 406 7.94 18.61 14.18
N TRP A 407 6.78 18.88 13.57
CA TRP A 407 6.66 19.68 12.35
C TRP A 407 6.44 21.17 12.62
N ASN A 408 6.35 21.55 13.89
CA ASN A 408 6.08 22.92 14.32
C ASN A 408 4.79 23.51 13.73
N ILE A 409 3.72 22.73 13.59
CA ILE A 409 2.41 23.19 13.08
C ILE A 409 1.32 23.11 14.15
N ASN A 410 0.13 23.66 13.86
CA ASN A 410 -1.03 23.47 14.73
C ASN A 410 -1.61 22.06 14.52
N ASN A 411 -2.08 21.43 15.60
CA ASN A 411 -2.60 20.05 15.52
C ASN A 411 -3.76 19.90 14.52
N ILE A 412 -4.64 20.91 14.41
CA ILE A 412 -5.74 20.90 13.42
C ILE A 412 -5.25 20.80 11.97
N GLN A 413 -4.02 21.22 11.67
CA GLN A 413 -3.44 21.17 10.33
C GLN A 413 -2.87 19.79 9.99
N VAL A 414 -2.85 18.83 10.93
CA VAL A 414 -2.50 17.44 10.63
C VAL A 414 -3.76 16.74 10.09
N PRO A 415 -3.81 16.34 8.81
CA PRO A 415 -5.03 15.80 8.24
C PRO A 415 -5.22 14.33 8.64
N HIS A 416 -5.84 14.03 9.79
CA HIS A 416 -5.84 12.68 10.38
C HIS A 416 -7.22 12.10 10.75
N TRP A 417 -8.31 12.69 10.26
CA TRP A 417 -9.69 12.27 10.56
C TRP A 417 -10.13 10.93 9.95
N ASN A 418 -9.34 10.37 9.02
CA ASN A 418 -9.61 9.09 8.38
C ASN A 418 -8.30 8.38 8.00
N GLU A 419 -8.41 7.12 7.63
CA GLU A 419 -7.33 6.40 6.97
C GLU A 419 -6.87 7.14 5.70
N PRO A 420 -5.58 7.03 5.35
CA PRO A 420 -5.03 7.61 4.14
C PRO A 420 -5.78 7.20 2.86
N THR A 421 -5.88 8.13 1.90
CA THR A 421 -6.61 7.85 0.66
C THR A 421 -5.78 6.98 -0.27
N HIS A 422 -6.16 5.71 -0.42
CA HIS A 422 -5.49 4.80 -1.35
C HIS A 422 -5.81 5.13 -2.83
N ILE A 423 -4.93 4.68 -3.73
CA ILE A 423 -4.96 5.02 -5.17
C ILE A 423 -6.29 4.72 -5.87
N HIS A 424 -7.01 3.66 -5.48
CA HIS A 424 -8.33 3.39 -6.08
C HIS A 424 -9.39 4.44 -5.75
N ASN A 425 -9.39 4.96 -4.53
CA ASN A 425 -10.24 6.08 -4.16
C ASN A 425 -9.75 7.36 -4.86
N MET A 426 -8.44 7.58 -4.95
CA MET A 426 -7.90 8.71 -5.72
C MET A 426 -8.34 8.66 -7.20
N LEU A 427 -8.31 7.49 -7.85
CA LEU A 427 -8.82 7.30 -9.21
C LEU A 427 -10.30 7.66 -9.32
N THR A 428 -11.11 7.26 -8.33
CA THR A 428 -12.53 7.61 -8.28
C THR A 428 -12.72 9.11 -8.07
N PHE A 429 -11.93 9.75 -7.21
CA PHE A 429 -12.00 11.19 -6.96
C PHE A 429 -11.52 12.00 -8.17
N MET A 430 -10.52 11.52 -8.91
CA MET A 430 -10.11 12.10 -10.20
C MET A 430 -11.25 12.01 -11.22
N GLU A 431 -11.81 10.81 -11.41
CA GLU A 431 -12.94 10.54 -12.30
C GLU A 431 -14.17 11.41 -11.98
N LYS A 432 -14.46 11.59 -10.68
CA LYS A 432 -15.69 12.26 -10.24
C LYS A 432 -15.62 13.77 -10.15
N GLY A 433 -14.45 14.36 -10.00
CA GLY A 433 -14.43 15.81 -9.80
C GLY A 433 -13.50 16.32 -8.73
N SER A 434 -13.36 15.55 -7.66
CA SER A 434 -12.84 16.05 -6.40
C SER A 434 -11.33 16.24 -6.45
N ILE A 435 -10.60 15.40 -7.20
CA ILE A 435 -9.18 15.61 -7.51
C ILE A 435 -9.07 16.16 -8.94
N ARG A 436 -8.27 17.22 -9.09
CA ARG A 436 -8.05 17.95 -10.34
C ARG A 436 -6.57 18.14 -10.67
N MET A 437 -5.69 17.72 -9.79
CA MET A 437 -4.26 17.68 -10.04
C MET A 437 -3.66 16.40 -9.45
N VAL A 438 -2.88 15.69 -10.25
CA VAL A 438 -2.12 14.52 -9.82
C VAL A 438 -0.65 14.65 -10.19
N TRP A 439 0.21 14.51 -9.20
CA TRP A 439 1.66 14.50 -9.37
C TRP A 439 2.19 13.07 -9.26
N VAL A 440 2.58 12.50 -10.40
CA VAL A 440 3.14 11.16 -10.49
C VAL A 440 4.67 11.23 -10.44
N SER A 441 5.29 10.52 -9.49
CA SER A 441 6.74 10.54 -9.28
C SER A 441 7.36 9.14 -9.32
N GLY A 442 8.28 8.91 -10.26
CA GLY A 442 9.09 7.67 -10.32
C GLY A 442 8.30 6.38 -10.56
N THR A 443 7.11 6.47 -11.16
CA THR A 443 6.22 5.33 -11.41
C THR A 443 5.42 5.52 -12.71
N ASN A 444 4.93 4.42 -13.29
CA ASN A 444 4.29 4.39 -14.60
C ASN A 444 2.89 3.73 -14.53
N PRO A 445 1.89 4.43 -13.97
CA PRO A 445 0.54 3.92 -13.74
C PRO A 445 -0.16 3.41 -15.01
N LEU A 446 0.17 3.94 -16.20
CA LEU A 446 -0.44 3.52 -17.47
C LEU A 446 0.04 2.15 -17.98
N VAL A 447 0.90 1.50 -17.20
CA VAL A 447 1.31 0.09 -17.38
C VAL A 447 1.09 -0.71 -16.09
N SER A 448 1.32 -0.12 -14.92
CA SER A 448 1.34 -0.87 -13.65
C SER A 448 0.02 -0.97 -12.88
N LEU A 449 -0.92 -0.03 -13.06
CA LEU A 449 -2.23 -0.11 -12.38
C LEU A 449 -3.14 -1.17 -13.02
N PRO A 450 -4.08 -1.76 -12.27
CA PRO A 450 -5.04 -2.70 -12.84
C PRO A 450 -6.09 -1.97 -13.69
N ASN A 451 -6.67 -2.69 -14.67
CA ASN A 451 -7.68 -2.17 -15.59
C ASN A 451 -7.20 -0.91 -16.32
N LEU A 452 -6.11 -1.09 -17.08
CA LEU A 452 -5.47 -0.03 -17.84
C LEU A 452 -6.41 0.76 -18.76
N PRO A 453 -7.45 0.17 -19.40
CA PRO A 453 -8.41 0.97 -20.17
C PRO A 453 -9.06 2.08 -19.34
N LYS A 454 -9.60 1.76 -18.15
CA LYS A 454 -10.21 2.75 -17.26
C LYS A 454 -9.19 3.78 -16.77
N VAL A 455 -7.99 3.33 -16.41
CA VAL A 455 -6.93 4.22 -15.92
C VAL A 455 -6.57 5.25 -16.99
N ARG A 456 -6.42 4.86 -18.26
CA ARG A 456 -6.14 5.80 -19.35
C ARG A 456 -7.25 6.83 -19.54
N ASP A 457 -8.52 6.41 -19.45
CA ASP A 457 -9.63 7.35 -19.56
C ASP A 457 -9.60 8.41 -18.45
N VAL A 458 -9.31 8.03 -17.20
CA VAL A 458 -9.16 8.97 -16.07
C VAL A 458 -7.98 9.91 -16.25
N PHE A 459 -6.81 9.38 -16.65
CA PHE A 459 -5.58 10.18 -16.80
C PHE A 459 -5.59 11.11 -18.01
N THR A 460 -6.55 10.97 -18.94
CA THR A 460 -6.64 11.79 -20.16
C THR A 460 -7.88 12.68 -20.21
N GLN A 461 -8.62 12.78 -19.10
CA GLN A 461 -9.75 13.68 -18.97
C GLN A 461 -9.27 15.15 -19.02
N PRO A 462 -9.99 16.05 -19.71
CA PRO A 462 -9.53 17.41 -19.95
C PRO A 462 -9.43 18.29 -18.70
N GLU A 463 -10.13 17.94 -17.61
CA GLU A 463 -10.13 18.70 -16.36
C GLU A 463 -8.98 18.33 -15.41
N LEU A 464 -8.28 17.21 -15.63
CA LEU A 464 -7.22 16.71 -14.74
C LEU A 464 -5.86 17.23 -15.19
N PHE A 465 -5.19 18.01 -14.35
CA PHE A 465 -3.82 18.44 -14.56
C PHE A 465 -2.83 17.37 -14.10
N VAL A 466 -2.07 16.80 -15.03
CA VAL A 466 -1.14 15.67 -14.77
C VAL A 466 0.31 16.15 -14.83
N ILE A 467 1.02 15.94 -13.72
CA ILE A 467 2.48 16.14 -13.65
C ILE A 467 3.15 14.78 -13.62
N CYS A 468 4.17 14.58 -14.45
CA CYS A 468 4.98 13.38 -14.43
C CYS A 468 6.46 13.73 -14.21
N GLN A 469 6.97 13.33 -13.05
CA GLN A 469 8.38 13.41 -12.70
C GLN A 469 9.01 12.04 -12.91
N ASP A 470 9.82 11.91 -13.95
CA ASP A 470 10.42 10.64 -14.38
C ASP A 470 11.82 10.86 -14.98
N ILE A 471 12.54 9.77 -15.19
CA ILE A 471 13.87 9.74 -15.78
C ILE A 471 13.83 9.46 -17.29
N TYR A 472 12.72 8.89 -17.80
CA TYR A 472 12.48 8.58 -19.22
C TYR A 472 11.11 9.06 -19.69
N MET A 473 10.95 9.21 -21.01
CA MET A 473 9.63 9.37 -21.62
C MET A 473 8.84 8.05 -21.54
N THR A 474 8.11 7.86 -20.45
CA THR A 474 7.22 6.71 -20.22
C THR A 474 5.84 6.92 -20.83
N GLU A 475 5.00 5.88 -20.83
CA GLU A 475 3.59 5.96 -21.21
C GLU A 475 2.85 7.03 -20.41
N THR A 476 3.07 7.09 -19.10
CA THR A 476 2.51 8.17 -18.25
C THR A 476 3.11 9.54 -18.56
N ALA A 477 4.43 9.66 -18.74
CA ALA A 477 5.03 10.94 -19.10
C ALA A 477 4.52 11.47 -20.44
N SER A 478 4.26 10.58 -21.40
CA SER A 478 3.80 10.95 -22.74
C SER A 478 2.43 11.63 -22.77
N ILE A 479 1.58 11.40 -21.77
CA ILE A 479 0.24 12.03 -21.66
C ILE A 479 0.19 13.22 -20.70
N ALA A 480 1.27 13.47 -19.94
CA ALA A 480 1.27 14.50 -18.92
C ALA A 480 1.15 15.91 -19.52
N ASP A 481 0.70 16.87 -18.70
CA ASP A 481 0.71 18.30 -19.02
C ASP A 481 2.08 18.91 -18.75
N VAL A 482 2.75 18.45 -17.69
CA VAL A 482 4.13 18.84 -17.35
C VAL A 482 4.97 17.60 -17.08
N VAL A 483 6.13 17.52 -17.72
CA VAL A 483 7.14 16.49 -17.48
C VAL A 483 8.37 17.11 -16.85
N LEU A 484 8.80 16.57 -15.71
CA LEU A 484 9.97 17.05 -14.96
C LEU A 484 11.10 16.01 -15.04
N PRO A 485 12.29 16.35 -15.55
CA PRO A 485 13.41 15.43 -15.66
C PRO A 485 14.07 15.19 -14.28
N ALA A 486 14.01 13.95 -13.80
CA ALA A 486 14.62 13.57 -12.53
C ALA A 486 16.05 12.99 -12.68
N ALA A 487 16.87 13.19 -11.66
CA ALA A 487 18.15 12.50 -11.49
C ALA A 487 17.92 11.05 -11.03
N GLN A 488 18.64 10.10 -11.59
CA GLN A 488 18.53 8.69 -11.23
C GLN A 488 19.63 8.23 -10.27
N TRP A 489 19.61 6.95 -9.92
CA TRP A 489 20.66 6.33 -9.12
C TRP A 489 22.07 6.60 -9.69
N GLY A 490 23.01 6.93 -8.79
CA GLY A 490 24.36 7.38 -9.14
C GLY A 490 24.48 8.89 -9.43
N GLU A 491 23.37 9.60 -9.66
CA GLU A 491 23.35 11.05 -9.94
C GLU A 491 22.94 11.89 -8.73
N LYS A 492 22.56 11.25 -7.62
CA LYS A 492 22.09 11.88 -6.39
C LYS A 492 22.48 11.09 -5.14
N THR A 493 22.49 11.76 -4.00
CA THR A 493 22.80 11.19 -2.68
C THR A 493 21.51 10.93 -1.88
N GLY A 494 21.47 9.85 -1.12
CA GLY A 494 20.39 9.59 -0.17
C GLY A 494 20.43 8.19 0.44
N CYS A 495 19.65 8.02 1.50
CA CYS A 495 19.52 6.76 2.21
C CYS A 495 18.42 5.88 1.62
N PHE A 496 18.60 4.58 1.78
CA PHE A 496 17.50 3.66 1.58
C PHE A 496 17.57 2.41 2.46
N THR A 497 16.40 1.81 2.68
CA THR A 497 16.18 0.72 3.61
C THR A 497 15.57 -0.47 2.90
N ASN A 498 16.22 -1.61 3.05
CA ASN A 498 15.76 -2.86 2.47
C ASN A 498 14.74 -3.57 3.39
N VAL A 499 14.24 -4.74 2.96
CA VAL A 499 13.32 -5.55 3.80
C VAL A 499 13.99 -6.10 5.08
N ASP A 500 15.30 -6.30 5.09
CA ASP A 500 16.08 -6.67 6.29
C ASP A 500 16.25 -5.48 7.25
N ARG A 501 15.49 -4.38 7.08
CA ARG A 501 15.59 -3.13 7.87
C ARG A 501 16.98 -2.47 7.81
N THR A 502 17.84 -2.92 6.90
CA THR A 502 19.20 -2.42 6.72
C THR A 502 19.16 -1.13 5.92
N VAL A 503 19.66 -0.07 6.55
CA VAL A 503 19.82 1.27 5.98
C VAL A 503 21.19 1.37 5.32
N HIS A 504 21.21 1.74 4.05
CA HIS A 504 22.42 2.04 3.28
C HIS A 504 22.42 3.50 2.84
N LEU A 505 23.61 4.08 2.69
CA LEU A 505 23.80 5.39 2.07
C LEU A 505 24.35 5.24 0.65
N SER A 506 23.68 5.88 -0.30
CA SER A 506 24.15 6.06 -1.68
C SER A 506 24.75 7.45 -1.85
N HIS A 507 26.00 7.53 -2.31
CA HIS A 507 26.65 8.80 -2.65
C HIS A 507 26.48 9.12 -4.14
N LYS A 508 26.34 10.42 -4.46
CA LYS A 508 26.41 10.91 -5.85
C LYS A 508 27.75 10.53 -6.48
N ALA A 509 27.70 9.83 -7.61
CA ALA A 509 28.88 9.34 -8.33
C ALA A 509 29.20 10.18 -9.59
N VAL A 510 28.16 10.65 -10.28
CA VAL A 510 28.24 11.44 -11.52
C VAL A 510 27.20 12.57 -11.51
N GLU A 511 27.31 13.50 -12.45
CA GLU A 511 26.31 14.56 -12.64
C GLU A 511 25.08 14.03 -13.42
N PRO A 512 23.86 14.49 -13.12
CA PRO A 512 22.67 14.19 -13.92
C PRO A 512 22.78 14.79 -15.33
N PRO A 513 22.07 14.23 -16.33
CA PRO A 513 22.18 14.71 -17.70
C PRO A 513 21.36 15.99 -17.92
N GLY A 514 21.96 16.95 -18.64
CA GLY A 514 21.29 18.20 -19.01
C GLY A 514 20.90 19.03 -17.79
N GLU A 515 19.60 19.32 -17.68
CA GLU A 515 18.99 20.08 -16.59
C GLU A 515 18.22 19.18 -15.61
N ALA A 516 18.42 17.85 -15.64
CA ALA A 516 17.74 16.94 -14.71
C ALA A 516 18.17 17.20 -13.25
N LYS A 517 17.22 17.16 -12.31
CA LYS A 517 17.45 17.48 -10.88
C LYS A 517 17.12 16.31 -9.95
N PRO A 518 17.78 16.18 -8.78
CA PRO A 518 17.36 15.26 -7.74
C PRO A 518 15.91 15.52 -7.31
N ASP A 519 15.14 14.46 -7.03
CA ASP A 519 13.73 14.60 -6.65
C ASP A 519 13.56 15.49 -5.40
N LEU A 520 14.52 15.44 -4.46
CA LEU A 520 14.57 16.32 -3.29
C LEU A 520 14.56 17.80 -3.70
N GLU A 521 15.42 18.21 -4.64
CA GLU A 521 15.51 19.60 -5.08
C GLU A 521 14.20 20.07 -5.74
N ILE A 522 13.55 19.19 -6.52
CA ILE A 522 12.27 19.48 -7.16
C ILE A 522 11.19 19.75 -6.11
N PHE A 523 11.10 18.91 -5.07
CA PHE A 523 10.12 19.07 -4.01
C PHE A 523 10.39 20.30 -3.14
N LEU A 524 11.65 20.57 -2.80
CA LEU A 524 12.02 21.78 -2.06
C LEU A 524 11.74 23.05 -2.87
N ASP A 525 11.95 23.05 -4.19
CA ASP A 525 11.60 24.20 -5.02
C ASP A 525 10.09 24.47 -5.03
N TYR A 526 9.28 23.42 -5.17
CA TYR A 526 7.83 23.52 -5.04
C TYR A 526 7.41 24.09 -3.68
N SER A 527 8.00 23.58 -2.59
CA SER A 527 7.70 24.04 -1.22
C SER A 527 8.03 25.53 -1.04
N ARG A 528 9.17 25.99 -1.56
CA ARG A 528 9.57 27.41 -1.49
C ARG A 528 8.62 28.32 -2.26
N ARG A 529 8.23 27.94 -3.49
CA ARG A 529 7.32 28.76 -4.33
C ARG A 529 5.87 28.74 -3.85
N MET A 530 5.46 27.67 -3.19
CA MET A 530 4.18 27.62 -2.47
C MET A 530 4.20 28.40 -1.15
N GLU A 531 5.38 28.80 -0.68
CA GLU A 531 5.59 29.57 0.55
C GLU A 531 5.05 28.83 1.78
N PHE A 532 5.28 27.52 1.87
CA PHE A 532 4.89 26.74 3.04
C PHE A 532 5.71 27.12 4.26
N LYS A 533 5.01 27.40 5.36
CA LYS A 533 5.58 27.86 6.62
C LYS A 533 5.07 27.05 7.79
N ASP A 534 5.83 27.06 8.87
CA ASP A 534 5.41 26.53 10.15
C ASP A 534 4.60 27.57 10.97
N LYS A 535 4.23 27.23 12.21
CA LYS A 535 3.42 28.12 13.07
C LYS A 535 4.19 29.35 13.59
N GLU A 536 5.50 29.41 13.39
CA GLU A 536 6.38 30.53 13.75
C GLU A 536 6.74 31.41 12.53
N ASP A 537 6.10 31.15 11.38
CA ASP A 537 6.28 31.86 10.10
C ASP A 537 7.66 31.61 9.44
N GLU A 538 8.35 30.54 9.86
CA GLU A 538 9.61 30.08 9.26
C GLU A 538 9.35 29.06 8.12
N PRO A 539 10.28 28.91 7.15
CA PRO A 539 10.10 27.94 6.06
C PRO A 539 9.93 26.51 6.57
N LEU A 540 8.86 25.82 6.14
CA LEU A 540 8.57 24.45 6.57
C LEU A 540 9.67 23.46 6.16
N THR A 541 10.33 23.70 5.03
CA THR A 541 11.42 22.88 4.50
C THR A 541 12.69 23.73 4.33
N PRO A 542 13.42 24.05 5.42
CA PRO A 542 14.55 24.98 5.38
C PRO A 542 15.83 24.34 4.78
N TRP A 543 15.75 23.09 4.32
CA TRP A 543 16.89 22.29 3.91
C TRP A 543 17.39 22.65 2.50
N THR A 544 18.67 22.45 2.30
CA THR A 544 19.37 22.59 1.02
C THR A 544 20.12 21.32 0.64
N GLU A 545 20.51 20.50 1.62
CA GLU A 545 21.26 19.26 1.42
C GLU A 545 20.51 18.04 1.96
N PRO A 546 20.67 16.83 1.36
CA PRO A 546 20.01 15.61 1.82
C PRO A 546 20.29 15.26 3.29
N GLU A 547 21.52 15.49 3.78
CA GLU A 547 21.90 15.16 5.16
C GLU A 547 21.09 15.95 6.20
N GLU A 548 20.68 17.18 5.88
CA GLU A 548 19.85 17.99 6.78
C GLU A 548 18.45 17.39 6.95
N VAL A 549 17.91 16.82 5.86
CA VAL A 549 16.64 16.08 5.87
C VAL A 549 16.78 14.76 6.63
N PHE A 550 17.91 14.07 6.48
CA PHE A 550 18.23 12.87 7.25
C PHE A 550 18.26 13.15 8.76
N GLU A 551 18.88 14.26 9.18
CA GLU A 551 18.92 14.68 10.59
C GLU A 551 17.54 15.08 11.12
N ALA A 552 16.68 15.66 10.28
CA ALA A 552 15.28 15.90 10.63
C ALA A 552 14.48 14.60 10.78
N TRP A 553 14.64 13.65 9.86
CA TRP A 553 14.06 12.31 9.96
C TRP A 553 14.53 11.59 11.23
N LYS A 554 15.82 11.69 11.56
CA LYS A 554 16.41 11.10 12.76
C LYS A 554 15.66 11.54 14.01
N ARG A 555 15.39 12.85 14.15
CA ARG A 555 14.59 13.41 15.26
C ARG A 555 13.16 12.87 15.26
N LEU A 556 12.51 12.80 14.10
CA LEU A 556 11.12 12.34 14.00
C LEU A 556 10.96 10.85 14.34
N SER A 557 11.96 10.05 14.00
CA SER A 557 11.98 8.60 14.21
C SER A 557 12.31 8.17 15.65
N ALA A 558 12.78 9.10 16.48
CA ALA A 558 13.25 8.81 17.84
C ALA A 558 12.19 8.08 18.68
N GLY A 559 12.55 6.96 19.28
CA GLY A 559 11.66 6.17 20.12
C GLY A 559 10.52 5.45 19.37
N ARG A 560 10.46 5.52 18.04
CA ARG A 560 9.54 4.74 17.21
C ARG A 560 10.19 3.41 16.78
N PRO A 561 9.46 2.43 16.22
CA PRO A 561 10.07 1.16 15.81
C PRO A 561 11.27 1.34 14.87
N CYS A 562 11.15 2.27 13.92
CA CYS A 562 12.19 2.66 12.96
C CYS A 562 13.11 3.76 13.47
N ASP A 563 13.63 3.63 14.70
CA ASP A 563 14.53 4.62 15.31
C ASP A 563 15.91 4.69 14.64
N TYR A 564 16.29 5.88 14.16
CA TYR A 564 17.57 6.15 13.48
C TYR A 564 18.53 7.00 14.34
N THR A 565 18.21 7.31 15.60
CA THR A 565 18.95 8.28 16.44
C THR A 565 20.45 7.99 16.59
N GLY A 566 20.85 6.72 16.53
CA GLY A 566 22.24 6.27 16.55
C GLY A 566 22.93 6.23 15.19
N MET A 567 22.27 6.61 14.09
CA MET A 567 22.82 6.65 12.73
C MET A 567 23.30 8.06 12.35
N SER A 568 24.26 8.11 11.43
CA SER A 568 24.71 9.32 10.74
C SER A 568 25.28 8.94 9.37
N TYR A 569 25.37 9.89 8.44
CA TYR A 569 26.00 9.63 7.13
C TYR A 569 27.45 9.15 7.28
N ALA A 570 28.20 9.74 8.22
CA ALA A 570 29.55 9.31 8.54
C ALA A 570 29.61 7.83 8.97
N LYS A 571 28.64 7.39 9.79
CA LYS A 571 28.56 6.00 10.28
C LYS A 571 28.14 5.01 9.18
N LEU A 572 27.31 5.45 8.24
CA LEU A 572 26.89 4.65 7.08
C LEU A 572 27.94 4.63 5.96
N THR A 573 28.95 5.50 6.01
CA THR A 573 30.01 5.60 4.99
C THR A 573 31.17 4.65 5.30
N GLY A 574 31.68 3.97 4.27
CA GLY A 574 32.84 3.07 4.35
C GLY A 574 32.51 1.66 4.89
N GLY A 575 31.51 1.52 5.75
CA GLY A 575 31.08 0.26 6.35
C GLY A 575 30.04 -0.55 5.56
N SER A 576 29.34 -1.43 6.27
CA SER A 576 28.08 -2.05 5.82
C SER A 576 26.91 -1.15 6.19
N GLY A 577 25.74 -1.37 5.57
CA GLY A 577 24.49 -0.80 6.08
C GLY A 577 24.15 -1.30 7.50
N ILE A 578 23.31 -0.55 8.20
CA ILE A 578 22.95 -0.75 9.62
C ILE A 578 21.45 -1.04 9.73
N GLN A 579 21.05 -2.06 10.49
CA GLN A 579 19.64 -2.34 10.73
C GLN A 579 19.06 -1.35 11.76
N TRP A 580 17.92 -0.72 11.49
CA TRP A 580 17.17 -0.07 12.56
C TRP A 580 16.46 -1.13 13.44
N PRO A 581 16.02 -0.84 14.68
CA PRO A 581 16.33 0.38 15.42
C PRO A 581 17.83 0.47 15.70
N CYS A 582 18.38 1.67 15.54
CA CYS A 582 19.75 1.99 15.90
C CYS A 582 19.72 3.25 16.76
N ASN A 583 19.99 3.09 18.05
CA ASN A 583 19.91 4.11 19.09
C ASN A 583 20.93 3.83 20.20
N ASP A 584 20.87 4.53 21.34
CA ASP A 584 21.83 4.35 22.44
C ASP A 584 21.86 2.94 23.02
N GLN A 585 20.73 2.23 23.01
CA GLN A 585 20.65 0.84 23.46
C GLN A 585 21.22 -0.13 22.41
N TYR A 586 20.99 0.16 21.12
CA TYR A 586 21.43 -0.66 19.99
C TYR A 586 22.30 0.17 19.04
N PRO A 587 23.52 0.57 19.44
CA PRO A 587 24.33 1.51 18.66
C PRO A 587 24.83 0.93 17.34
N LEU A 588 24.73 -0.38 17.11
CA LEU A 588 25.08 -1.03 15.83
C LEU A 588 23.84 -1.60 15.12
N GLY A 589 22.65 -1.20 15.55
CA GLY A 589 21.40 -1.79 15.09
C GLY A 589 20.99 -3.04 15.88
N LYS A 590 19.71 -3.39 15.79
CA LYS A 590 19.16 -4.61 16.41
C LYS A 590 18.88 -5.69 15.35
N GLU A 591 19.58 -6.82 15.47
CA GLU A 591 19.54 -7.92 14.48
C GLU A 591 18.13 -8.48 14.26
N ARG A 592 17.40 -8.77 15.35
CA ARG A 592 16.05 -9.33 15.33
C ARG A 592 15.13 -8.54 16.24
N LEU A 593 13.89 -8.34 15.83
CA LEU A 593 12.87 -7.78 16.72
C LEU A 593 12.26 -8.90 17.59
N PHE A 594 11.71 -8.49 18.73
CA PHE A 594 10.91 -9.34 19.62
C PHE A 594 11.68 -10.53 20.23
N ASP A 595 12.99 -10.39 20.42
CA ASP A 595 13.84 -11.36 21.14
C ASP A 595 13.52 -11.45 22.65
N ASP A 596 12.83 -10.44 23.18
CA ASP A 596 12.25 -10.36 24.53
C ASP A 596 10.79 -10.86 24.60
N GLY A 597 10.16 -11.14 23.46
CA GLY A 597 8.75 -11.51 23.37
C GLY A 597 7.78 -10.36 23.68
N VAL A 598 8.22 -9.10 23.56
CA VAL A 598 7.38 -7.90 23.71
C VAL A 598 7.17 -7.27 22.32
N PHE A 599 5.92 -7.20 21.90
CA PHE A 599 5.49 -6.70 20.59
C PHE A 599 5.04 -5.25 20.65
N PHE A 600 4.94 -4.59 19.51
CA PHE A 600 4.53 -3.17 19.39
C PHE A 600 3.02 -2.97 19.52
N THR A 601 2.35 -3.77 20.36
CA THR A 601 0.89 -3.81 20.52
C THR A 601 0.39 -3.03 21.73
N ASP A 602 1.26 -2.31 22.43
CA ASP A 602 0.82 -1.35 23.45
C ASP A 602 0.05 -0.20 22.80
N ILE A 603 -1.07 0.18 23.41
CA ILE A 603 -2.03 1.13 22.84
C ILE A 603 -1.44 2.53 22.56
N ASP A 604 -0.50 2.95 23.41
CA ASP A 604 0.21 4.23 23.30
C ASP A 604 1.36 4.17 22.30
N TYR A 605 1.62 3.02 21.68
CA TYR A 605 2.77 2.78 20.84
C TYR A 605 2.40 2.24 19.45
N CYS A 606 1.37 1.39 19.36
CA CYS A 606 0.98 0.71 18.12
C CYS A 606 0.65 1.69 16.99
N GLU A 607 0.91 1.26 15.76
CA GLU A 607 0.62 1.99 14.53
C GLU A 607 -0.85 1.89 14.13
N SER A 608 -1.56 0.86 14.60
CA SER A 608 -2.98 0.66 14.32
C SER A 608 -3.63 -0.17 15.43
N TYR A 609 -4.92 0.08 15.66
CA TYR A 609 -5.78 -0.77 16.49
C TYR A 609 -6.25 -2.04 15.76
N GLY A 610 -5.90 -2.19 14.49
CA GLY A 610 -6.20 -3.36 13.68
C GLY A 610 -7.60 -3.34 13.07
N HIS A 611 -7.93 -4.41 12.36
CA HIS A 611 -9.16 -4.52 11.58
C HIS A 611 -9.83 -5.87 11.75
N ASP A 612 -11.14 -5.90 11.49
CA ASP A 612 -11.81 -7.13 11.13
C ASP A 612 -11.31 -7.58 9.75
N LEU A 613 -10.72 -8.78 9.69
CA LEU A 613 -10.03 -9.25 8.48
C LEU A 613 -10.96 -9.58 7.31
N GLN A 614 -12.27 -9.75 7.56
CA GLN A 614 -13.23 -10.11 6.53
C GLN A 614 -13.91 -8.87 5.95
N THR A 615 -14.30 -7.94 6.80
CA THR A 615 -15.03 -6.72 6.42
C THR A 615 -14.11 -5.53 6.13
N GLY A 616 -12.88 -5.54 6.68
CA GLY A 616 -11.95 -4.43 6.61
C GLY A 616 -12.32 -3.24 7.48
N VAL A 617 -13.28 -3.40 8.39
CA VAL A 617 -13.68 -2.33 9.31
C VAL A 617 -12.58 -2.14 10.36
N PRO A 618 -12.07 -0.92 10.57
CA PRO A 618 -11.10 -0.64 11.61
C PRO A 618 -11.73 -0.83 13.00
N TYR A 619 -10.97 -1.40 13.92
CA TYR A 619 -11.38 -1.50 15.31
C TYR A 619 -11.30 -0.15 16.01
N SER A 620 -12.24 0.10 16.91
CA SER A 620 -12.19 1.28 17.77
C SER A 620 -11.12 1.13 18.86
N GLU A 621 -10.70 2.25 19.42
CA GLU A 621 -9.80 2.27 20.58
C GLU A 621 -10.38 1.47 21.76
N GLU A 622 -11.70 1.55 22.00
CA GLU A 622 -12.38 0.80 23.06
C GLU A 622 -12.26 -0.71 22.85
N TYR A 623 -12.50 -1.20 21.62
CA TYR A 623 -12.33 -2.62 21.31
C TYR A 623 -10.88 -3.08 21.54
N TYR A 624 -9.90 -2.28 21.14
CA TYR A 624 -8.49 -2.60 21.36
C TYR A 624 -8.12 -2.66 22.85
N LYS A 625 -8.67 -1.75 23.65
CA LYS A 625 -8.53 -1.77 25.13
C LYS A 625 -9.14 -3.03 25.75
N GLU A 626 -10.24 -3.55 25.20
CA GLU A 626 -10.85 -4.80 25.65
C GLU A 626 -10.02 -6.03 25.28
N LEU A 627 -9.40 -6.03 24.09
CA LEU A 627 -8.49 -7.09 23.65
C LEU A 627 -7.25 -7.24 24.56
N ARG A 628 -6.83 -6.13 25.20
CA ARG A 628 -5.65 -6.03 26.09
C ARG A 628 -4.40 -6.72 25.52
N PRO A 629 -3.90 -6.34 24.33
CA PRO A 629 -2.67 -6.93 23.80
C PRO A 629 -1.49 -6.73 24.75
N ALA A 630 -1.25 -5.49 25.20
CA ALA A 630 -0.27 -5.14 26.23
C ALA A 630 1.12 -5.75 25.99
N GLY A 631 1.67 -5.52 24.79
CA GLY A 631 2.94 -6.09 24.36
C GLY A 631 2.89 -7.57 23.94
N ARG A 632 1.71 -8.20 23.90
CA ARG A 632 1.50 -9.55 23.33
C ARG A 632 1.10 -9.47 21.86
N ALA A 633 1.56 -10.42 21.05
CA ALA A 633 1.15 -10.54 19.66
C ALA A 633 -0.31 -11.01 19.54
N ILE A 634 -0.93 -10.70 18.41
CA ILE A 634 -2.35 -10.97 18.17
C ILE A 634 -2.46 -12.06 17.10
N LEU A 635 -3.06 -13.20 17.47
CA LEU A 635 -3.49 -14.20 16.48
C LEU A 635 -4.73 -13.67 15.77
N LYS A 636 -4.64 -13.55 14.46
CA LYS A 636 -5.74 -13.05 13.63
C LYS A 636 -6.41 -14.20 12.91
N THR A 637 -7.72 -14.14 12.77
CA THR A 637 -8.52 -15.21 12.18
C THR A 637 -9.44 -14.68 11.09
N CYS A 638 -9.71 -15.52 10.09
CA CYS A 638 -10.63 -15.23 8.99
C CYS A 638 -11.00 -16.54 8.28
N ASP A 639 -12.28 -16.69 7.92
CA ASP A 639 -12.74 -17.78 7.07
C ASP A 639 -12.41 -17.52 5.59
N TYR A 640 -12.16 -18.59 4.84
CA TYR A 640 -11.99 -18.52 3.41
C TYR A 640 -13.30 -18.17 2.71
N ILE A 641 -13.24 -17.16 1.85
CA ILE A 641 -14.28 -16.82 0.88
C ILE A 641 -13.72 -16.97 -0.54
N PRO A 642 -14.49 -17.49 -1.51
CA PRO A 642 -14.05 -17.58 -2.90
C PRO A 642 -13.68 -16.22 -3.51
N PRO A 643 -12.75 -16.18 -4.49
CA PRO A 643 -12.42 -14.95 -5.21
C PRO A 643 -13.64 -14.34 -5.92
N TYR A 644 -13.65 -13.01 -6.09
CA TYR A 644 -14.71 -12.28 -6.79
C TYR A 644 -14.92 -12.70 -8.26
N GLU A 645 -13.85 -13.18 -8.92
CA GLU A 645 -13.88 -13.60 -10.30
C GLU A 645 -13.33 -15.02 -10.45
N ASP A 646 -14.25 -15.99 -10.59
CA ASP A 646 -13.93 -17.38 -10.89
C ASP A 646 -14.05 -17.69 -12.40
N PRO A 647 -13.33 -18.72 -12.89
CA PRO A 647 -13.50 -19.22 -14.24
C PRO A 647 -14.93 -19.71 -14.52
N ASP A 648 -15.38 -19.50 -15.74
CA ASP A 648 -16.66 -20.01 -16.26
C ASP A 648 -16.48 -20.62 -17.66
N HIS A 649 -17.58 -20.90 -18.35
CA HIS A 649 -17.55 -21.48 -19.69
C HIS A 649 -16.99 -20.54 -20.77
N GLU A 650 -17.06 -19.22 -20.57
CA GLU A 650 -16.54 -18.22 -21.51
C GLU A 650 -15.06 -17.90 -21.23
N TYR A 651 -14.66 -17.90 -19.94
CA TYR A 651 -13.30 -17.62 -19.47
C TYR A 651 -12.80 -18.79 -18.58
N PRO A 652 -12.35 -19.92 -19.16
CA PRO A 652 -12.12 -21.16 -18.42
C PRO A 652 -10.80 -21.23 -17.63
N LEU A 653 -9.87 -20.29 -17.81
CA LEU A 653 -8.55 -20.33 -17.15
C LEU A 653 -8.41 -19.24 -16.09
N ARG A 654 -7.80 -19.57 -14.94
CA ARG A 654 -7.41 -18.58 -13.92
C ARG A 654 -6.15 -17.84 -14.35
N LEU A 655 -6.19 -16.51 -14.35
CA LEU A 655 -5.03 -15.68 -14.65
C LEU A 655 -4.25 -15.32 -13.39
N SER A 656 -2.93 -15.45 -13.47
CA SER A 656 -1.99 -14.79 -12.56
C SER A 656 -0.98 -13.97 -13.35
N THR A 657 -0.62 -12.79 -12.84
CA THR A 657 0.49 -12.01 -13.42
C THR A 657 1.75 -12.15 -12.58
N GLY A 658 2.93 -11.77 -13.06
CA GLY A 658 4.10 -11.69 -12.17
C GLY A 658 5.40 -11.31 -12.82
N ARG A 659 6.50 -11.67 -12.15
CA ARG A 659 7.86 -11.24 -12.51
C ARG A 659 8.65 -12.33 -13.21
N ASN A 660 9.57 -11.90 -14.06
CA ASN A 660 10.71 -12.70 -14.50
C ASN A 660 12.01 -12.19 -13.82
N VAL A 661 13.12 -12.87 -14.08
CA VAL A 661 14.41 -12.58 -13.41
C VAL A 661 15.16 -11.39 -14.01
N TYR A 662 14.94 -11.10 -15.29
CA TYR A 662 15.70 -10.13 -16.06
C TYR A 662 15.13 -8.71 -15.95
N HIS A 663 13.80 -8.58 -15.91
CA HIS A 663 13.15 -7.29 -15.97
C HIS A 663 12.72 -6.77 -14.61
N PHE A 664 12.81 -5.45 -14.46
CA PHE A 664 12.29 -4.72 -13.31
C PHE A 664 11.12 -3.85 -13.74
N HIS A 665 9.97 -4.06 -13.10
CA HIS A 665 8.71 -3.34 -13.38
C HIS A 665 8.44 -3.16 -14.87
N THR A 666 8.11 -1.96 -15.32
CA THR A 666 7.74 -1.59 -16.69
C THR A 666 8.93 -1.55 -17.65
N ARG A 667 10.08 -2.07 -17.20
CA ARG A 667 11.26 -2.33 -18.01
C ARG A 667 11.94 -1.06 -18.55
N THR A 668 11.53 0.12 -18.11
CA THR A 668 12.12 1.40 -18.55
C THR A 668 13.63 1.47 -18.25
N LYS A 669 14.12 0.82 -17.19
CA LYS A 669 15.56 0.65 -16.97
C LYS A 669 16.12 -0.59 -17.68
N THR A 670 15.62 -1.78 -17.31
CA THR A 670 16.24 -3.05 -17.73
C THR A 670 16.09 -3.39 -19.22
N GLY A 671 15.06 -2.87 -19.91
CA GLY A 671 14.86 -3.06 -21.35
C GLY A 671 15.84 -2.31 -22.23
N ARG A 672 16.58 -1.36 -21.65
CA ARG A 672 17.66 -0.61 -22.31
C ARG A 672 19.03 -1.26 -22.11
N THR A 673 19.07 -2.46 -21.51
CA THR A 673 20.31 -3.18 -21.19
C THR A 673 20.40 -4.51 -21.93
N ALA A 674 21.54 -5.20 -21.85
CA ALA A 674 21.71 -6.57 -22.37
C ALA A 674 20.63 -7.56 -21.89
N LEU A 675 20.00 -7.30 -20.74
CA LEU A 675 18.89 -8.10 -20.19
C LEU A 675 17.68 -8.19 -21.13
N GLN A 676 17.52 -7.23 -22.04
CA GLN A 676 16.46 -7.26 -23.06
C GLN A 676 16.58 -8.46 -24.01
N LYS A 677 17.81 -8.92 -24.29
CA LYS A 677 18.03 -10.10 -25.15
C LYS A 677 17.53 -11.40 -24.50
N ALA A 678 17.58 -11.48 -23.17
CA ALA A 678 17.17 -12.66 -22.42
C ALA A 678 15.65 -12.84 -22.32
N CYS A 679 14.87 -11.76 -22.47
CA CYS A 679 13.42 -11.80 -22.47
C CYS A 679 12.85 -10.61 -23.27
N PRO A 680 12.85 -10.69 -24.62
CA PRO A 680 12.51 -9.54 -25.45
C PRO A 680 11.01 -9.22 -25.47
N GLU A 681 10.17 -10.25 -25.36
CA GLU A 681 8.71 -10.21 -25.53
C GLU A 681 7.99 -10.93 -24.37
N PRO A 682 6.73 -10.58 -24.06
CA PRO A 682 5.91 -11.33 -23.11
C PRO A 682 5.45 -12.66 -23.73
N GLU A 683 5.23 -13.65 -22.86
CA GLU A 683 4.65 -14.94 -23.22
C GLU A 683 3.57 -15.30 -22.20
N VAL A 684 2.46 -15.91 -22.66
CA VAL A 684 1.46 -16.54 -21.79
C VAL A 684 1.86 -17.98 -21.52
N ARG A 685 1.97 -18.35 -20.24
CA ARG A 685 2.31 -19.71 -19.84
C ARG A 685 1.08 -20.49 -19.44
N ILE A 686 0.91 -21.68 -20.01
CA ILE A 686 -0.20 -22.61 -19.76
C ILE A 686 0.31 -24.04 -19.58
N SER A 687 -0.51 -24.93 -19.02
CA SER A 687 -0.16 -26.35 -18.86
C SER A 687 -0.17 -27.09 -20.21
N GLU A 688 0.48 -28.26 -20.27
CA GLU A 688 0.45 -29.14 -21.45
C GLU A 688 -0.98 -29.53 -21.82
N LYS A 689 -1.81 -29.87 -20.83
CA LYS A 689 -3.19 -30.28 -21.03
C LYS A 689 -4.12 -29.15 -21.49
N ASP A 690 -3.88 -27.93 -21.00
CA ASP A 690 -4.63 -26.76 -21.50
C ASP A 690 -4.20 -26.43 -22.94
N ALA A 691 -2.91 -26.60 -23.27
CA ALA A 691 -2.42 -26.40 -24.63
C ALA A 691 -3.06 -27.38 -25.64
N GLU A 692 -3.20 -28.66 -25.25
CA GLU A 692 -3.96 -29.67 -26.01
C GLU A 692 -5.43 -29.29 -26.17
N THR A 693 -6.07 -28.83 -25.09
CA THR A 693 -7.48 -28.42 -25.08
C THR A 693 -7.75 -27.23 -26.01
N HIS A 694 -6.79 -26.30 -26.13
CA HIS A 694 -6.92 -25.10 -26.94
C HIS A 694 -6.23 -25.19 -28.32
N ASP A 695 -5.70 -26.36 -28.72
CA ASP A 695 -4.97 -26.59 -29.98
C ASP A 695 -3.83 -25.59 -30.26
N VAL A 696 -3.02 -25.32 -29.22
CA VAL A 696 -1.87 -24.40 -29.27
C VAL A 696 -0.59 -25.09 -28.85
N LYS A 697 0.54 -24.64 -29.42
CA LYS A 697 1.89 -25.07 -29.02
C LYS A 697 2.76 -23.88 -28.66
N THR A 698 3.91 -24.15 -28.03
CA THR A 698 4.88 -23.10 -27.73
C THR A 698 5.27 -22.34 -29.00
N GLY A 699 5.20 -21.02 -28.94
CA GLY A 699 5.50 -20.12 -30.05
C GLY A 699 4.28 -19.71 -30.90
N ASP A 700 3.14 -20.40 -30.78
CA ASP A 700 1.90 -19.97 -31.43
C ASP A 700 1.44 -18.62 -30.83
N MET A 701 0.93 -17.73 -31.70
CA MET A 701 0.31 -16.48 -31.28
C MET A 701 -1.15 -16.71 -30.88
N VAL A 702 -1.53 -16.10 -29.76
CA VAL A 702 -2.89 -16.18 -29.22
C VAL A 702 -3.39 -14.80 -28.78
N VAL A 703 -4.70 -14.58 -28.94
CA VAL A 703 -5.41 -13.53 -28.19
C VAL A 703 -5.86 -14.12 -26.87
N ILE A 704 -5.52 -13.44 -25.78
CA ILE A 704 -6.00 -13.70 -24.44
C ILE A 704 -7.07 -12.67 -24.10
N LYS A 705 -8.27 -13.11 -23.75
CA LYS A 705 -9.41 -12.25 -23.44
C LYS A 705 -9.82 -12.37 -21.99
N SER A 706 -10.25 -11.26 -21.42
CA SER A 706 -10.92 -11.18 -20.12
C SER A 706 -12.18 -10.32 -20.28
N ARG A 707 -12.99 -10.21 -19.21
CA ARG A 707 -14.16 -9.32 -19.19
C ARG A 707 -13.83 -7.83 -19.36
N ARG A 708 -12.57 -7.42 -19.23
CA ARG A 708 -12.14 -6.01 -19.30
C ARG A 708 -11.44 -5.63 -20.59
N GLY A 709 -10.81 -6.59 -21.25
CA GLY A 709 -9.92 -6.33 -22.37
C GLY A 709 -9.23 -7.58 -22.86
N GLU A 710 -8.36 -7.38 -23.85
CA GLU A 710 -7.63 -8.44 -24.52
C GLU A 710 -6.18 -8.03 -24.80
N VAL A 711 -5.31 -9.04 -24.87
CA VAL A 711 -3.90 -8.90 -25.21
C VAL A 711 -3.49 -10.00 -26.18
N GLU A 712 -2.42 -9.81 -26.91
CA GLU A 712 -1.93 -10.72 -27.93
C GLU A 712 -0.44 -11.02 -27.70
N MET A 713 -0.10 -12.29 -27.49
CA MET A 713 1.28 -12.74 -27.22
C MET A 713 1.50 -14.23 -27.54
N LYS A 714 2.75 -14.67 -27.46
CA LYS A 714 3.14 -16.07 -27.73
C LYS A 714 2.81 -16.99 -26.56
N VAL A 715 2.45 -18.24 -26.88
CA VAL A 715 2.26 -19.30 -25.89
C VAL A 715 3.60 -19.90 -25.46
N LYS A 716 3.73 -20.20 -24.16
CA LYS A 716 4.79 -21.01 -23.57
C LYS A 716 4.18 -22.19 -22.80
N VAL A 717 4.35 -23.40 -23.28
CA VAL A 717 3.78 -24.60 -22.64
C VAL A 717 4.68 -25.10 -21.50
N GLY A 718 4.08 -25.45 -20.36
CA GLY A 718 4.72 -26.14 -19.23
C GLY A 718 4.95 -25.30 -17.97
N LYS A 719 5.36 -25.97 -16.88
CA LYS A 719 5.69 -25.39 -15.55
C LYS A 719 4.54 -24.63 -14.83
N ILE A 720 3.28 -25.01 -15.05
CA ILE A 720 2.09 -24.49 -14.34
C ILE A 720 0.99 -25.56 -14.27
N SER A 721 0.19 -25.58 -13.21
CA SER A 721 -0.93 -26.53 -13.07
C SER A 721 -2.07 -26.26 -14.07
N GLN A 722 -2.82 -27.30 -14.42
CA GLN A 722 -3.98 -27.24 -15.32
C GLN A 722 -5.02 -26.19 -14.87
N GLY A 723 -5.67 -25.52 -15.83
CA GLY A 723 -6.71 -24.52 -15.58
C GLY A 723 -6.16 -23.16 -15.12
N GLN A 724 -4.85 -22.95 -15.24
CA GLN A 724 -4.18 -21.72 -14.81
C GLN A 724 -3.25 -21.19 -15.89
N ALA A 725 -3.15 -19.87 -15.97
CA ALA A 725 -2.28 -19.14 -16.87
C ALA A 725 -1.41 -18.13 -16.12
N PHE A 726 -0.23 -17.87 -16.67
CA PHE A 726 0.69 -16.87 -16.14
C PHE A 726 1.19 -15.91 -17.21
N ILE A 727 1.13 -14.60 -16.95
CA ILE A 727 1.65 -13.55 -17.84
C ILE A 727 2.63 -12.63 -17.07
N PRO A 728 3.85 -12.36 -17.58
CA PRO A 728 4.71 -11.35 -16.98
C PRO A 728 4.15 -9.93 -17.18
N PHE A 729 4.08 -9.11 -16.14
CA PHE A 729 3.48 -7.76 -16.24
C PHE A 729 4.45 -6.68 -16.77
N HIS A 730 5.70 -7.06 -17.10
CA HIS A 730 6.79 -6.10 -17.35
C HIS A 730 6.63 -5.22 -18.61
N PHE A 731 5.70 -5.58 -19.49
CA PHE A 731 5.66 -5.08 -20.86
C PHE A 731 4.58 -4.01 -21.01
N GLY A 732 5.00 -2.77 -21.27
CA GLY A 732 4.14 -1.66 -21.68
C GLY A 732 4.19 -1.47 -23.20
N TYR A 733 4.27 -0.24 -23.68
CA TYR A 733 4.23 0.15 -25.09
C TYR A 733 5.40 1.04 -25.53
N TRP A 734 6.24 1.54 -24.61
CA TRP A 734 7.34 2.46 -24.96
C TRP A 734 8.38 1.90 -25.95
N ASP A 735 8.62 0.59 -25.97
CA ASP A 735 9.63 -0.07 -26.83
C ASP A 735 9.07 -0.78 -28.08
N THR A 736 7.77 -0.72 -28.34
CA THR A 736 7.16 -1.35 -29.53
C THR A 736 6.25 -0.39 -30.29
N LYS A 737 6.14 -0.60 -31.60
CA LYS A 737 5.22 0.11 -32.50
C LYS A 737 4.42 -0.85 -33.37
N ASP A 738 4.35 -2.12 -32.97
CA ASP A 738 3.62 -3.17 -33.70
C ASP A 738 2.09 -3.10 -33.48
N GLY A 739 1.62 -2.20 -32.62
CA GLY A 739 0.19 -1.92 -32.38
C GLY A 739 -0.52 -2.98 -31.54
N ARG A 740 0.19 -4.00 -31.01
CA ARG A 740 -0.41 -5.07 -30.22
C ARG A 740 -0.57 -4.69 -28.75
N ALA A 741 -1.75 -4.95 -28.18
CA ALA A 741 -1.94 -4.94 -26.74
C ALA A 741 -1.14 -6.09 -26.10
N ARG A 742 -0.24 -5.79 -25.16
CA ARG A 742 0.65 -6.79 -24.55
C ARG A 742 0.85 -6.63 -23.04
N ALA A 743 0.29 -5.57 -22.45
CA ALA A 743 0.39 -5.33 -21.02
C ALA A 743 -0.57 -6.22 -20.25
N ALA A 744 -0.06 -7.02 -19.30
CA ALA A 744 -0.89 -7.97 -18.54
C ALA A 744 -2.07 -7.29 -17.81
N ASN A 745 -1.89 -6.04 -17.38
CA ASN A 745 -2.88 -5.30 -16.62
C ASN A 745 -4.05 -4.74 -17.46
N GLU A 746 -4.05 -4.95 -18.78
CA GLU A 746 -5.27 -4.80 -19.59
C GLU A 746 -6.34 -5.84 -19.17
N LEU A 747 -5.92 -6.96 -18.56
CA LEU A 747 -6.78 -8.09 -18.21
C LEU A 747 -7.21 -8.13 -16.73
N THR A 748 -6.57 -7.36 -15.84
CA THR A 748 -6.67 -7.55 -14.39
C THR A 748 -7.85 -6.80 -13.78
N ILE A 749 -8.51 -7.40 -12.77
CA ILE A 749 -9.64 -6.82 -12.05
C ILE A 749 -9.25 -5.61 -11.18
N THR A 750 -10.23 -4.77 -10.84
CA THR A 750 -10.08 -3.61 -9.96
C THR A 750 -10.38 -3.90 -8.48
N GLU A 751 -10.48 -5.17 -8.10
CA GLU A 751 -10.75 -5.58 -6.71
C GLU A 751 -9.48 -5.51 -5.86
N TRP A 752 -9.64 -5.15 -4.58
CA TRP A 752 -8.56 -5.02 -3.61
C TRP A 752 -8.85 -5.74 -2.30
N ASP A 753 -7.79 -6.02 -1.56
CA ASP A 753 -7.87 -6.55 -0.20
C ASP A 753 -8.51 -5.51 0.75
N PRO A 754 -9.49 -5.90 1.60
CA PRO A 754 -10.30 -4.94 2.35
C PRO A 754 -9.51 -4.18 3.43
N ILE A 755 -8.33 -4.65 3.85
CA ILE A 755 -7.49 -3.99 4.86
C ILE A 755 -6.38 -3.19 4.18
N SER A 756 -5.50 -3.87 3.46
CA SER A 756 -4.33 -3.25 2.85
C SER A 756 -4.66 -2.37 1.64
N LYS A 757 -5.87 -2.52 1.08
CA LYS A 757 -6.31 -1.90 -0.17
C LYS A 757 -5.39 -2.23 -1.35
N GLN A 758 -4.64 -3.33 -1.24
CA GLN A 758 -3.75 -3.82 -2.28
C GLN A 758 -4.54 -4.56 -3.37
N PRO A 759 -4.28 -4.34 -4.67
CA PRO A 759 -5.10 -4.94 -5.72
C PRO A 759 -4.78 -6.41 -5.96
N THR A 760 -5.78 -7.15 -6.40
CA THR A 760 -5.71 -8.60 -6.58
C THR A 760 -5.22 -9.02 -7.98
N PHE A 761 -3.96 -8.67 -8.33
CA PHE A 761 -3.36 -9.00 -9.64
C PHE A 761 -3.16 -10.51 -9.92
N LYS A 762 -3.24 -11.37 -8.90
CA LYS A 762 -3.26 -12.84 -9.01
C LYS A 762 -4.71 -13.33 -8.94
N SER A 763 -5.60 -12.66 -9.65
CA SER A 763 -7.01 -13.00 -9.73
C SER A 763 -7.55 -12.57 -11.09
N GLY A 764 -8.51 -13.33 -11.60
CA GLY A 764 -9.15 -13.10 -12.89
C GLY A 764 -9.34 -14.40 -13.68
N ALA A 765 -10.26 -14.34 -14.62
CA ALA A 765 -10.58 -15.40 -15.56
C ALA A 765 -10.29 -14.94 -16.99
N ILE A 766 -9.71 -15.83 -17.79
CA ILE A 766 -9.38 -15.56 -19.18
C ILE A 766 -9.78 -16.72 -20.11
N SER A 767 -9.90 -16.41 -21.39
CA SER A 767 -9.89 -17.38 -22.48
C SER A 767 -8.73 -17.12 -23.42
N ILE A 768 -8.33 -18.16 -24.16
CA ILE A 768 -7.23 -18.13 -25.11
C ILE A 768 -7.75 -18.62 -26.45
N VAL A 769 -7.46 -17.86 -27.51
CA VAL A 769 -7.85 -18.17 -28.88
C VAL A 769 -6.64 -18.02 -29.80
N LYS A 770 -6.35 -19.05 -30.59
CA LYS A 770 -5.27 -19.06 -31.58
C LYS A 770 -5.55 -18.08 -32.71
N VAL A 771 -4.51 -17.37 -33.15
CA VAL A 771 -4.61 -16.40 -34.26
C VAL A 771 -3.88 -16.95 -35.49
N PRO A 772 -4.53 -17.00 -36.67
CA PRO A 772 -3.92 -17.54 -37.89
C PRO A 772 -3.07 -16.53 -38.67
N ASP A 773 -3.22 -15.23 -38.44
CA ASP A 773 -2.52 -14.15 -39.16
C ASP A 773 -1.59 -13.37 -38.21
N ASN A 774 -0.56 -12.75 -38.76
CA ASN A 774 0.38 -11.90 -38.03
C ASN A 774 -0.13 -10.46 -37.84
N ARG A 775 -1.33 -10.11 -38.32
CA ARG A 775 -1.92 -8.78 -38.08
C ARG A 775 -2.43 -8.66 -36.64
N PRO A 776 -2.13 -7.55 -35.93
CA PRO A 776 -2.66 -7.30 -34.60
C PRO A 776 -4.19 -7.38 -34.57
N THR A 777 -4.71 -8.30 -33.78
CA THR A 777 -6.15 -8.42 -33.51
C THR A 777 -6.50 -7.64 -32.25
N ALA A 778 -5.69 -7.78 -31.19
CA ALA A 778 -5.82 -6.99 -29.97
C ALA A 778 -4.98 -5.70 -30.11
N LYS A 779 -5.64 -4.54 -30.24
CA LYS A 779 -4.97 -3.24 -30.39
C LYS A 779 -4.61 -2.61 -29.05
N GLU A 780 -3.41 -2.06 -28.97
CA GLU A 780 -3.01 -1.24 -27.83
C GLU A 780 -3.80 0.08 -27.78
N ARG A 781 -4.13 0.55 -26.57
CA ARG A 781 -4.92 1.77 -26.33
C ARG A 781 -4.08 2.95 -25.80
N GLN A 782 -2.76 2.79 -25.70
CA GLN A 782 -1.87 3.86 -25.29
C GLN A 782 -1.79 4.95 -26.36
N SER A 783 -1.75 4.61 -27.65
CA SER A 783 -1.78 5.62 -28.72
C SER A 783 -3.08 6.42 -28.74
N GLU A 784 -4.21 5.79 -28.41
CA GLU A 784 -5.50 6.49 -28.27
C GLU A 784 -5.48 7.45 -27.07
N ALA A 785 -4.91 7.05 -25.94
CA ALA A 785 -4.74 7.91 -24.77
C ALA A 785 -3.83 9.12 -25.08
N LEU A 786 -2.74 8.90 -25.81
CA LEU A 786 -1.89 9.99 -26.29
C LEU A 786 -2.67 10.95 -27.19
N ALA A 787 -3.42 10.44 -28.18
CA ALA A 787 -4.24 11.27 -29.06
C ALA A 787 -5.30 12.08 -28.30
N LYS A 788 -5.91 11.53 -27.24
CA LYS A 788 -6.82 12.26 -26.35
C LYS A 788 -6.09 13.39 -25.61
N ALA A 789 -4.92 13.12 -25.03
CA ALA A 789 -4.12 14.13 -24.35
C ALA A 789 -3.64 15.25 -25.31
N GLU A 790 -3.34 14.92 -26.57
CA GLU A 790 -3.00 15.89 -27.61
C GLU A 790 -4.17 16.81 -27.98
N GLN A 791 -5.42 16.34 -27.82
CA GLN A 791 -6.62 17.15 -28.05
C GLN A 791 -7.01 18.00 -26.83
N ASN A 792 -6.64 17.55 -25.64
CA ASN A 792 -7.06 18.10 -24.35
C ASN A 792 -5.92 18.87 -23.65
N ASP A 793 -5.47 19.99 -24.23
CA ASP A 793 -4.39 20.82 -23.64
C ASP A 793 -4.85 21.55 -22.36
N ALA A 794 -4.85 20.86 -21.21
CA ALA A 794 -5.28 21.40 -19.92
C ALA A 794 -4.40 22.56 -19.40
N SER A 795 -3.19 22.70 -19.95
CA SER A 795 -2.31 23.84 -19.63
C SER A 795 -2.88 25.17 -20.15
N ASN A 796 -3.56 25.14 -21.31
CA ASN A 796 -4.13 26.29 -22.01
C ASN A 796 -5.67 26.32 -22.01
N SER A 797 -6.33 25.24 -21.61
CA SER A 797 -7.79 25.16 -21.64
C SER A 797 -8.43 25.89 -20.46
N ASN A 798 -9.47 26.68 -20.74
CA ASN A 798 -10.38 27.21 -19.72
C ASN A 798 -11.35 26.13 -19.19
N VAL A 799 -11.17 24.86 -19.57
CA VAL A 799 -12.12 23.78 -19.25
C VAL A 799 -12.10 23.51 -17.74
N THR A 800 -10.93 23.41 -17.13
CA THR A 800 -10.80 23.31 -15.67
C THR A 800 -11.38 24.54 -14.99
N GLU A 801 -11.15 25.74 -15.51
CA GLU A 801 -11.70 26.97 -14.92
C GLU A 801 -13.23 27.04 -15.03
N SER A 802 -13.79 26.61 -16.16
CA SER A 802 -15.23 26.50 -16.39
C SER A 802 -15.86 25.44 -15.48
N ASP A 803 -15.25 24.25 -15.36
CA ASP A 803 -15.67 23.20 -14.40
C ASP A 803 -15.71 23.77 -12.98
N LEU A 804 -14.64 24.44 -12.54
CA LEU A 804 -14.56 25.03 -11.21
C LEU A 804 -15.59 26.12 -10.98
N ASN A 805 -15.87 26.98 -11.97
CA ASN A 805 -16.82 28.08 -11.84
C ASN A 805 -18.30 27.61 -11.86
N ASN A 806 -18.59 26.44 -12.42
CA ASN A 806 -19.96 25.91 -12.53
C ASN A 806 -20.35 24.98 -11.37
N ARG A 807 -19.45 24.75 -10.39
CA ARG A 807 -19.71 23.86 -9.26
C ARG A 807 -20.49 24.57 -8.16
N GLU A 808 -21.58 23.94 -7.73
CA GLU A 808 -22.27 24.30 -6.49
C GLU A 808 -21.55 23.68 -5.29
N ARG A 809 -21.43 24.43 -4.20
CA ARG A 809 -20.89 23.92 -2.94
C ARG A 809 -22.01 23.17 -2.22
N GLU A 810 -21.78 21.89 -1.93
CA GLU A 810 -22.74 21.04 -1.21
C GLU A 810 -22.69 21.23 0.32
N LEU A 811 -21.69 21.96 0.83
CA LEU A 811 -21.54 22.23 2.26
C LEU A 811 -22.77 22.98 2.81
N GLU A 812 -23.23 24.02 2.10
CA GLU A 812 -24.36 24.85 2.48
C GLU A 812 -25.66 24.04 2.54
N THR A 813 -25.83 23.09 1.63
CA THR A 813 -26.97 22.15 1.65
C THR A 813 -26.90 21.25 2.87
N TRP A 814 -25.76 20.60 3.10
CA TRP A 814 -25.60 19.61 4.16
C TRP A 814 -25.62 20.23 5.57
N LEU A 815 -24.92 21.36 5.73
CA LEU A 815 -24.88 22.14 6.97
C LEU A 815 -26.27 22.70 7.30
N GLY A 816 -26.99 23.22 6.30
CA GLY A 816 -28.36 23.73 6.47
C GLY A 816 -29.35 22.65 6.89
N GLU A 817 -29.35 21.48 6.22
CA GLU A 817 -30.20 20.35 6.61
C GLU A 817 -29.90 19.85 8.03
N THR A 818 -28.61 19.70 8.36
CA THR A 818 -28.18 19.23 9.68
C THR A 818 -28.58 20.23 10.76
N TYR A 819 -28.35 21.53 10.53
CA TYR A 819 -28.68 22.58 11.49
C TYR A 819 -30.19 22.72 11.71
N GLU A 820 -30.98 22.72 10.64
CA GLU A 820 -32.45 22.77 10.73
C GLU A 820 -33.02 21.52 11.42
N SER A 821 -32.43 20.35 11.19
CA SER A 821 -32.82 19.13 11.91
C SER A 821 -32.55 19.23 13.42
N ILE A 822 -31.48 19.92 13.84
CA ILE A 822 -31.22 20.20 15.27
C ILE A 822 -32.25 21.19 15.83
N LEU A 823 -32.67 22.19 15.05
CA LEU A 823 -33.75 23.11 15.45
C LEU A 823 -35.07 22.35 15.67
N LEU A 824 -35.45 21.48 14.73
CA LEU A 824 -36.67 20.67 14.84
C LEU A 824 -36.61 19.63 15.96
N LEU A 825 -35.41 19.12 16.30
CA LEU A 825 -35.24 18.25 17.46
C LEU A 825 -35.76 18.91 18.75
N ARG A 826 -35.57 20.24 18.90
CA ARG A 826 -36.10 20.97 20.05
C ARG A 826 -37.62 20.85 20.09
N ASP A 827 -38.29 21.16 18.98
CA ASP A 827 -39.74 21.12 18.89
C ASP A 827 -40.29 19.69 19.10
N ILE A 828 -39.60 18.67 18.57
CA ILE A 828 -39.91 17.25 18.85
C ILE A 828 -39.82 16.96 20.35
N THR A 829 -38.71 17.34 20.99
CA THR A 829 -38.52 17.06 22.42
C THR A 829 -39.49 17.84 23.32
N GLU A 830 -39.89 19.05 22.93
CA GLU A 830 -40.91 19.85 23.63
C GLU A 830 -42.29 19.17 23.50
N GLN A 831 -42.66 18.69 22.31
CA GLN A 831 -43.90 17.93 22.13
C GLN A 831 -43.88 16.62 22.93
N LEU A 832 -42.77 15.88 22.93
CA LEU A 832 -42.63 14.65 23.72
C LEU A 832 -42.75 14.91 25.23
N LEU A 833 -42.31 16.07 25.71
CA LEU A 833 -42.42 16.45 27.12
C LEU A 833 -43.89 16.47 27.58
N ASP A 834 -44.79 16.98 26.74
CA ASP A 834 -46.24 17.04 27.02
C ASP A 834 -46.87 15.64 27.11
N HIS A 835 -46.31 14.65 26.40
CA HIS A 835 -46.78 13.26 26.38
C HIS A 835 -46.21 12.40 27.53
N LEU A 836 -45.17 12.88 28.22
CA LEU A 836 -44.41 12.13 29.23
C LEU A 836 -44.57 12.67 30.66
N VAL A 837 -45.53 13.58 30.89
CA VAL A 837 -45.76 14.24 32.19
C VAL A 837 -46.01 13.26 33.35
N ALA A 838 -46.58 12.07 33.05
CA ALA A 838 -46.86 11.04 34.05
C ALA A 838 -45.61 10.23 34.50
N ASP A 839 -44.48 10.37 33.81
CA ASP A 839 -43.23 9.66 34.08
C ASP A 839 -42.13 10.67 34.46
N SER A 840 -41.86 10.80 35.75
CA SER A 840 -40.97 11.83 36.29
C SER A 840 -39.51 11.67 35.84
N GLU A 841 -39.06 10.44 35.58
CA GLU A 841 -37.72 10.15 35.08
C GLU A 841 -37.61 10.52 33.59
N ALA A 842 -38.58 10.10 32.77
CA ALA A 842 -38.64 10.48 31.35
C ALA A 842 -38.75 12.00 31.18
N HIS A 843 -39.64 12.64 31.92
CA HIS A 843 -39.86 14.08 31.90
C HIS A 843 -38.58 14.85 32.27
N SER A 844 -37.85 14.41 33.29
CA SER A 844 -36.57 15.03 33.68
C SER A 844 -35.50 14.84 32.60
N GLY A 845 -35.41 13.65 32.00
CA GLY A 845 -34.47 13.38 30.91
C GLY A 845 -34.76 14.18 29.64
N VAL A 846 -36.02 14.32 29.23
CA VAL A 846 -36.41 15.14 28.06
C VAL A 846 -36.06 16.62 28.28
N ARG A 847 -36.19 17.16 29.50
CA ARG A 847 -35.73 18.52 29.81
C ARG A 847 -34.22 18.70 29.61
N ILE A 848 -33.43 17.68 29.94
CA ILE A 848 -31.99 17.68 29.67
C ILE A 848 -31.75 17.66 28.16
N LEU A 849 -32.47 16.86 27.39
CA LEU A 849 -32.37 16.84 25.93
C LEU A 849 -32.65 18.23 25.32
N ILE A 850 -33.71 18.92 25.75
CA ILE A 850 -34.04 20.29 25.31
C ILE A 850 -32.88 21.24 25.57
N GLN A 851 -32.26 21.16 26.76
CA GLN A 851 -31.12 22.02 27.11
C GLN A 851 -29.90 21.73 26.23
N ILE A 852 -29.57 20.45 26.04
CA ILE A 852 -28.47 20.03 25.17
C ILE A 852 -28.71 20.52 23.72
N THR A 853 -29.94 20.42 23.19
CA THR A 853 -30.28 20.93 21.86
C THR A 853 -30.03 22.45 21.77
N LYS A 854 -30.49 23.23 22.76
CA LYS A 854 -30.26 24.69 22.81
C LYS A 854 -28.77 25.04 22.78
N ASP A 855 -27.97 24.36 23.59
CA ASP A 855 -26.53 24.60 23.65
C ASP A 855 -25.81 24.20 22.36
N THR A 856 -26.28 23.13 21.71
CA THR A 856 -25.76 22.67 20.42
C THR A 856 -26.08 23.66 19.30
N THR A 857 -27.33 24.09 19.19
CA THR A 857 -27.77 25.14 18.25
C THR A 857 -26.96 26.42 18.43
N LYS A 858 -26.77 26.86 19.68
CA LYS A 858 -26.02 28.10 19.99
C LYS A 858 -24.57 28.04 19.50
N ARG A 859 -23.93 26.86 19.53
CA ARG A 859 -22.54 26.67 19.08
C ARG A 859 -22.42 26.50 17.56
N LEU A 860 -23.41 25.90 16.90
CA LEU A 860 -23.41 25.72 15.44
C LEU A 860 -23.85 26.96 14.67
N LYS A 861 -24.73 27.79 15.23
CA LYS A 861 -25.27 28.98 14.55
C LYS A 861 -24.18 29.92 13.99
N PRO A 862 -23.11 30.27 14.72
CA PRO A 862 -22.03 31.09 14.15
C PRO A 862 -21.38 30.47 12.91
N GLN A 863 -21.32 29.14 12.83
CA GLN A 863 -20.72 28.41 11.71
C GLN A 863 -21.65 28.39 10.50
N VAL A 864 -22.95 28.22 10.72
CA VAL A 864 -23.98 28.37 9.67
C VAL A 864 -23.96 29.79 9.10
N ASP A 865 -23.84 30.80 9.97
CA ASP A 865 -23.75 32.20 9.54
C ASP A 865 -22.47 32.48 8.75
N LYS A 866 -21.36 31.84 9.13
CA LYS A 866 -20.05 32.00 8.49
C LYS A 866 -19.97 31.34 7.12
N PHE A 867 -20.45 30.10 7.00
CA PHE A 867 -20.31 29.30 5.77
C PHE A 867 -21.52 29.33 4.84
N GLY A 868 -22.67 29.81 5.35
CA GLY A 868 -23.94 29.85 4.61
C GLY A 868 -24.76 28.56 4.72
N GLU A 869 -26.02 28.63 4.31
CA GLU A 869 -26.93 27.47 4.21
C GLU A 869 -27.89 27.56 3.02
N ASN A 870 -28.28 26.41 2.46
CA ASN A 870 -29.44 26.32 1.58
C ASN A 870 -30.70 26.05 2.42
N GLN A 871 -31.23 27.12 3.02
CA GLN A 871 -32.33 27.03 3.99
C GLN A 871 -33.60 26.38 3.40
N ALA A 872 -33.92 26.63 2.13
CA ALA A 872 -35.12 26.09 1.50
C ALA A 872 -35.07 24.56 1.38
N ARG A 873 -33.93 24.03 0.92
CA ARG A 873 -33.71 22.58 0.78
C ARG A 873 -33.57 21.91 2.15
N GLY A 874 -32.77 22.50 3.04
CA GLY A 874 -32.56 21.98 4.40
C GLY A 874 -33.87 21.85 5.17
N ARG A 875 -34.73 22.88 5.14
CA ARG A 875 -36.08 22.83 5.72
C ARG A 875 -36.94 21.73 5.13
N HIS A 876 -36.99 21.63 3.81
CA HIS A 876 -37.82 20.63 3.16
C HIS A 876 -37.45 19.20 3.60
N ALA A 877 -36.17 18.86 3.59
CA ALA A 877 -35.65 17.56 4.00
C ALA A 877 -35.91 17.29 5.49
N ALA A 878 -35.51 18.22 6.37
CA ALA A 878 -35.63 18.07 7.82
C ALA A 878 -37.10 17.94 8.28
N HIS A 879 -38.01 18.73 7.71
CA HIS A 879 -39.44 18.65 8.02
C HIS A 879 -40.08 17.36 7.49
N THR A 880 -39.71 16.91 6.29
CA THR A 880 -40.23 15.67 5.71
C THR A 880 -39.86 14.46 6.58
N LEU A 881 -38.62 14.42 7.09
CA LEU A 881 -38.20 13.38 8.02
C LEU A 881 -38.96 13.47 9.36
N ARG A 882 -39.10 14.69 9.91
CA ARG A 882 -39.84 14.93 11.16
C ARG A 882 -41.29 14.43 11.05
N ASP A 883 -41.99 14.83 10.00
CA ASP A 883 -43.41 14.48 9.79
C ASP A 883 -43.60 12.98 9.54
N SER A 884 -42.62 12.32 8.90
CA SER A 884 -42.66 10.87 8.66
C SER A 884 -42.46 10.05 9.93
N LEU A 885 -41.61 10.51 10.86
CA LEU A 885 -41.30 9.80 12.10
C LEU A 885 -42.26 10.12 13.25
N PHE A 886 -42.87 11.32 13.24
CA PHE A 886 -43.76 11.82 14.29
C PHE A 886 -45.09 12.31 13.70
N PRO A 887 -45.97 11.38 13.25
CA PRO A 887 -47.30 11.74 12.77
C PRO A 887 -48.15 12.30 13.91
N LYS A 888 -49.09 13.21 13.58
CA LYS A 888 -50.03 13.77 14.56
C LYS A 888 -51.00 12.68 15.05
N SER A 889 -51.11 12.51 16.37
CA SER A 889 -52.08 11.64 17.02
C SER A 889 -52.82 12.43 18.10
N ASP A 890 -54.16 12.31 18.15
CA ASP A 890 -55.03 13.05 19.06
C ASP A 890 -55.38 12.26 20.35
N ASP A 891 -54.76 11.09 20.57
CA ASP A 891 -55.09 10.19 21.68
C ASP A 891 -54.16 10.34 22.90
N THR A 892 -54.65 9.97 24.10
CA THR A 892 -53.82 9.90 25.31
C THR A 892 -52.77 8.77 25.17
N PRO A 893 -51.47 9.05 25.34
CA PRO A 893 -50.43 8.09 24.99
C PRO A 893 -50.41 6.86 25.89
N SER A 894 -50.57 5.68 25.28
CA SER A 894 -50.33 4.37 25.88
C SER A 894 -48.83 4.10 26.09
N GLN A 895 -48.48 3.13 26.95
CA GLN A 895 -47.08 2.73 27.15
C GLN A 895 -46.40 2.25 25.85
N LEU A 896 -47.17 1.67 24.92
CA LEU A 896 -46.69 1.28 23.60
C LEU A 896 -46.37 2.50 22.72
N GLN A 897 -47.25 3.51 22.70
CA GLN A 897 -47.02 4.75 21.95
C GLN A 897 -45.81 5.54 22.49
N VAL A 898 -45.55 5.50 23.79
CA VAL A 898 -44.30 6.04 24.38
C VAL A 898 -43.06 5.31 23.86
N LEU A 899 -43.11 3.98 23.76
CA LEU A 899 -42.02 3.19 23.22
C LEU A 899 -41.79 3.47 21.72
N GLU A 900 -42.86 3.62 20.94
CA GLU A 900 -42.82 4.02 19.53
C GLU A 900 -42.20 5.42 19.34
N ALA A 901 -42.61 6.38 20.17
CA ALA A 901 -42.07 7.74 20.14
C ALA A 901 -40.56 7.77 20.48
N LEU A 902 -40.12 6.98 21.47
CA LEU A 902 -38.70 6.82 21.79
C LEU A 902 -37.92 6.16 20.64
N ARG A 903 -38.51 5.18 19.94
CA ARG A 903 -37.92 4.57 18.74
C ARG A 903 -37.79 5.57 17.59
N SER A 904 -38.82 6.37 17.32
CA SER A 904 -38.77 7.45 16.32
C SER A 904 -37.68 8.47 16.66
N LEU A 905 -37.56 8.85 17.94
CA LEU A 905 -36.48 9.73 18.41
C LEU A 905 -35.09 9.11 18.22
N GLN A 906 -34.95 7.80 18.45
CA GLN A 906 -33.68 7.10 18.19
C GLN A 906 -33.28 7.17 16.71
N VAL A 907 -34.22 6.97 15.78
CA VAL A 907 -33.98 7.08 14.33
C VAL A 907 -33.61 8.52 13.95
N TYR A 908 -34.33 9.52 14.49
CA TYR A 908 -34.05 10.93 14.22
C TYR A 908 -32.65 11.35 14.71
N LEU A 909 -32.27 10.94 15.92
CA LEU A 909 -30.93 11.19 16.47
C LEU A 909 -29.83 10.47 15.67
N ALA A 910 -30.12 9.28 15.10
CA ALA A 910 -29.18 8.60 14.22
C ALA A 910 -28.96 9.37 12.91
N HIS A 911 -30.02 9.90 12.29
CA HIS A 911 -29.91 10.78 11.12
C HIS A 911 -29.07 12.02 11.43
N LEU A 912 -29.35 12.71 12.55
CA LEU A 912 -28.56 13.86 13.00
C LEU A 912 -27.08 13.53 13.20
N ARG A 913 -26.79 12.37 13.81
CA ARG A 913 -25.41 11.94 14.03
C ARG A 913 -24.67 11.76 12.71
N VAL A 914 -25.29 11.12 11.73
CA VAL A 914 -24.69 10.94 10.39
C VAL A 914 -24.42 12.29 9.72
N GLY A 915 -25.37 13.23 9.80
CA GLY A 915 -25.19 14.59 9.29
C GLY A 915 -23.96 15.29 9.89
N LEU A 916 -23.84 15.23 11.22
CA LEU A 916 -22.70 15.80 11.96
C LEU A 916 -21.37 15.06 11.71
N GLU A 917 -21.39 13.73 11.67
CA GLU A 917 -20.21 12.90 11.37
C GLU A 917 -19.63 13.23 9.99
N ALA A 918 -20.47 13.54 9.00
CA ALA A 918 -20.04 13.99 7.68
C ALA A 918 -19.45 15.42 7.69
N LEU A 919 -19.91 16.31 8.57
CA LEU A 919 -19.35 17.66 8.73
C LEU A 919 -18.02 17.66 9.46
N ASN A 920 -17.73 16.66 10.30
CA ASN A 920 -16.50 16.58 11.07
C ASN A 920 -15.22 16.63 10.21
N PRO A 921 -15.03 15.76 9.20
CA PRO A 921 -13.87 15.84 8.32
C PRO A 921 -13.85 17.12 7.49
N VAL A 922 -15.02 17.66 7.12
CA VAL A 922 -15.11 18.91 6.34
C VAL A 922 -14.63 20.10 7.16
N SER A 923 -15.02 20.19 8.44
CA SER A 923 -14.59 21.25 9.35
C SER A 923 -13.08 21.26 9.57
N GLN A 924 -12.45 20.07 9.60
CA GLN A 924 -11.00 19.94 9.64
C GLN A 924 -10.36 20.28 8.29
N ALA A 925 -10.89 19.81 7.16
CA ALA A 925 -10.32 20.02 5.84
C ALA A 925 -10.28 21.49 5.38
N ILE A 926 -11.06 22.38 6.02
CA ILE A 926 -11.01 23.83 5.81
C ILE A 926 -10.22 24.57 6.91
N TRP A 927 -9.62 23.83 7.84
CA TRP A 927 -8.73 24.30 8.92
C TRP A 927 -9.39 25.27 9.90
N ASP A 928 -10.67 25.07 10.20
CA ASP A 928 -11.45 25.94 11.08
C ASP A 928 -11.69 25.31 12.46
N GLU A 929 -10.92 25.76 13.45
CA GLU A 929 -10.95 25.22 14.81
C GLU A 929 -12.32 25.43 15.50
N GLU A 930 -12.94 26.58 15.30
CA GLU A 930 -14.24 26.87 15.91
C GLU A 930 -15.34 25.98 15.33
N PHE A 931 -15.31 25.74 14.01
CA PHE A 931 -16.23 24.84 13.35
C PHE A 931 -16.01 23.40 13.79
N PHE A 932 -14.76 22.94 13.82
CA PHE A 932 -14.41 21.60 14.28
C PHE A 932 -14.86 21.35 15.73
N GLN A 933 -14.62 22.31 16.63
CA GLN A 933 -15.06 22.22 18.02
C GLN A 933 -16.59 22.23 18.15
N ALA A 934 -17.30 23.03 17.34
CA ALA A 934 -18.75 23.08 17.34
C ALA A 934 -19.36 21.75 16.87
N VAL A 935 -18.85 21.17 15.79
CA VAL A 935 -19.29 19.87 15.26
C VAL A 935 -18.93 18.74 16.22
N SER A 936 -17.71 18.70 16.74
CA SER A 936 -17.27 17.69 17.73
C SER A 936 -18.11 17.72 19.01
N TYR A 937 -18.42 18.91 19.51
CA TYR A 937 -19.33 19.08 20.63
C TYR A 937 -20.72 18.52 20.31
N ALA A 938 -21.27 18.86 19.14
CA ALA A 938 -22.59 18.39 18.70
C ALA A 938 -22.64 16.86 18.59
N ILE A 939 -21.63 16.22 18.00
CA ILE A 939 -21.53 14.75 17.90
C ILE A 939 -21.54 14.12 19.30
N SER A 940 -20.72 14.64 20.22
CA SER A 940 -20.68 14.17 21.60
C SER A 940 -22.03 14.30 22.30
N GLN A 941 -22.71 15.43 22.11
CA GLN A 941 -24.02 15.68 22.68
C GLN A 941 -25.10 14.76 22.11
N VAL A 942 -25.16 14.58 20.78
CA VAL A 942 -26.12 13.68 20.13
C VAL A 942 -25.89 12.23 20.56
N LYS A 943 -24.63 11.79 20.71
CA LYS A 943 -24.30 10.47 21.27
C LYS A 943 -24.88 10.30 22.69
N ARG A 944 -24.70 11.29 23.56
CA ARG A 944 -25.30 11.28 24.92
C ARG A 944 -26.82 11.15 24.88
N MET A 945 -27.48 11.82 23.93
CA MET A 945 -28.93 11.69 23.75
C MET A 945 -29.32 10.27 23.30
N GLN A 946 -28.60 9.69 22.34
CA GLN A 946 -28.84 8.33 21.85
C GLN A 946 -28.69 7.29 22.96
N ASP A 947 -27.67 7.42 23.80
CA ASP A 947 -27.43 6.54 24.94
C ASP A 947 -28.58 6.61 25.96
N TRP A 948 -29.06 7.83 26.24
CA TRP A 948 -30.22 8.03 27.10
C TRP A 948 -31.48 7.39 26.50
N VAL A 949 -31.83 7.68 25.24
CA VAL A 949 -33.01 7.11 24.57
C VAL A 949 -32.95 5.58 24.55
N THR A 950 -31.79 5.01 24.21
CA THR A 950 -31.57 3.55 24.19
C THR A 950 -31.79 2.93 25.58
N THR A 951 -31.34 3.61 26.63
CA THR A 951 -31.57 3.18 28.01
C THR A 951 -33.06 3.21 28.36
N GLN A 952 -33.76 4.30 28.01
CA GLN A 952 -35.18 4.44 28.29
C GLN A 952 -36.05 3.42 27.54
N ILE A 953 -35.68 3.05 26.31
CA ILE A 953 -36.28 1.94 25.55
C ILE A 953 -36.09 0.61 26.30
N LYS A 954 -34.85 0.28 26.71
CA LYS A 954 -34.55 -0.97 27.44
C LYS A 954 -35.33 -1.08 28.75
N VAL A 955 -35.46 0.03 29.49
CA VAL A 955 -36.18 0.08 30.77
C VAL A 955 -37.68 -0.16 30.60
N ARG A 956 -38.30 0.35 29.53
CA ARG A 956 -39.76 0.28 29.30
C ARG A 956 -40.23 -0.88 28.45
N ALA A 957 -39.34 -1.51 27.68
CA ALA A 957 -39.70 -2.61 26.80
C ALA A 957 -40.40 -3.78 27.53
N PRO A 958 -39.96 -4.24 28.72
CA PRO A 958 -40.63 -5.35 29.41
C PRO A 958 -42.08 -5.07 29.79
N GLN A 959 -42.38 -3.83 30.19
CA GLN A 959 -43.72 -3.39 30.65
C GLN A 959 -44.63 -3.09 29.45
N ALA A 960 -44.10 -2.44 28.41
CA ALA A 960 -44.86 -2.11 27.21
C ALA A 960 -45.15 -3.33 26.32
N LEU A 961 -44.22 -4.29 26.26
CA LEU A 961 -44.37 -5.53 25.47
C LEU A 961 -45.09 -6.66 26.22
N LEU A 962 -45.52 -6.40 27.48
CA LEU A 962 -46.30 -7.33 28.31
C LEU A 962 -45.68 -8.74 28.35
N VAL A 963 -44.38 -8.85 28.64
CA VAL A 963 -43.65 -10.13 28.63
C VAL A 963 -44.32 -11.12 29.61
N PRO A 964 -44.96 -12.20 29.14
CA PRO A 964 -45.74 -13.07 30.01
C PRO A 964 -44.83 -13.86 30.95
N CYS A 965 -45.27 -14.05 32.18
CA CYS A 965 -44.67 -15.05 33.07
C CYS A 965 -45.09 -16.43 32.55
N LYS A 966 -44.12 -17.32 32.26
CA LYS A 966 -44.46 -18.73 32.07
C LYS A 966 -45.04 -19.24 33.38
N VAL A 967 -46.33 -19.56 33.38
CA VAL A 967 -46.94 -20.40 34.40
C VAL A 967 -46.72 -21.83 33.90
N ASP A 968 -46.01 -22.64 34.69
CA ASP A 968 -45.67 -24.03 34.34
C ASP A 968 -46.89 -24.89 34.00
#